data_AF-A0A9D2SD04-F1
#
_entry.id   AF-A0A9D2SD04-F1
#
_cell.length_a   1.000
_cell.length_b   1.000
_cell.length_c   1.000
_cell.angle_alpha   90.00
_cell.angle_beta   90.00
_cell.angle_gamma   90.00
#
_symmetry.space_group_name_H-M   'P 1'
#
loop_
_entity.id
_entity.type
_entity.pdbx_description
1 polymer ?
#
loop_
_entity_poly.entity_id
_entity_poly.type
_entity_poly.pdbx_seq_one_letter_code
_entity_poly.pdbx_strand_id
1 'polypeptide(L)'
;MAKRRRRKHRRGGISPAAIIVPAAAVAAIVIVLIAAAAIRGCGAREAAAVPEGTSEMAEGAAEETADAPLEETRMAETETAAGESEGTAKPETVVAAEVGSMEDDQDPQSSTNTAGNGETGASVDLSRVSVPEGETTEATLGIDVSKYQGTIDWAKVKEAGVDFAMIRVGYRTKVTGVIYEDPGARYNLQEATRNGIQAGAYFFSSAVNEQEAAEEAAWVSDFIARYRITYPVAYNCEDFQSPDSRQYGLTKEERTSIACAFLDTVAAAGYTPMFYASRNEMEGSAQWGMETLEPKYKIWVSQYPEVPFPQTRGSTYSGIHSMWQYTSQGQVAGIDGNVDLNVAWFGYSQEAEAKDPTPAEIVEANPEVGLNFTEVEETVTAKDETNLRNLPTTENSSVVYRLKNGETVLRTGIGSNGWDRVIYEGQKLYAVHSFLTADLTADGAQPSGDAGGDDGGESAGEAQSGSGDSGTFQAGGLTFRAVSEAVTARDQVNLRDQPSTETGKVVGTLSYGQAVVRTGISGSGDTGWSRLDVNGQTVYASSRLLATSMDYKEQEKITADNPEAGMHFVAASGTVMAKSGETNLRTLPTTSEPSQVVGQLTGTDTAQRIAVEPDRGWTKLNYNGQTVYAVSNYLTAVE
;
A
#
# COMPACT_ATOMS: atom_id res chain seq x y z
N MET A 1 -55.14 16.14 -14.31
CA MET A 1 -55.83 14.85 -14.04
C MET A 1 -55.57 13.86 -15.17
N ALA A 2 -55.47 12.58 -14.82
CA ALA A 2 -55.73 11.34 -15.59
C ALA A 2 -55.99 11.34 -17.13
N LYS A 3 -55.30 10.39 -17.81
CA LYS A 3 -55.78 9.49 -18.90
C LYS A 3 -56.04 10.08 -20.32
N ARG A 4 -56.03 9.30 -21.42
CA ARG A 4 -55.22 8.13 -21.88
C ARG A 4 -55.66 7.70 -23.31
N ARG A 5 -54.72 7.56 -24.26
CA ARG A 5 -54.63 6.53 -25.35
C ARG A 5 -55.71 6.38 -26.47
N ARG A 6 -55.20 5.90 -27.64
CA ARG A 6 -55.86 5.13 -28.75
C ARG A 6 -56.74 5.96 -29.72
N ARG A 7 -56.95 5.63 -31.01
CA ARG A 7 -56.80 4.41 -31.90
C ARG A 7 -56.85 4.91 -33.41
N LYS A 8 -56.65 4.21 -34.56
CA LYS A 8 -56.35 2.80 -34.98
C LYS A 8 -55.97 2.67 -36.51
N HIS A 9 -54.72 2.29 -36.87
CA HIS A 9 -54.35 1.54 -38.13
C HIS A 9 -54.57 2.22 -39.54
N ARG A 10 -54.20 1.68 -40.73
CA ARG A 10 -53.66 0.34 -41.19
C ARG A 10 -52.95 0.38 -42.58
N ARG A 11 -51.93 -0.48 -42.82
CA ARG A 11 -51.37 -1.01 -44.13
C ARG A 11 -50.77 0.03 -45.13
N GLY A 12 -49.69 -0.20 -45.88
CA GLY A 12 -48.75 -1.35 -46.07
C GLY A 12 -49.01 -2.16 -47.37
N GLY A 13 -48.04 -2.57 -48.21
CA GLY A 13 -46.54 -2.54 -48.18
C GLY A 13 -45.94 -3.22 -49.46
N ILE A 14 -44.73 -3.84 -49.40
CA ILE A 14 -44.05 -4.67 -50.46
C ILE A 14 -43.32 -3.82 -51.57
N SER A 15 -42.16 -4.13 -52.17
CA SER A 15 -41.21 -5.29 -52.20
C SER A 15 -39.73 -4.84 -52.36
N PRO A 16 -38.71 -5.73 -52.15
CA PRO A 16 -37.30 -5.49 -52.49
C PRO A 16 -36.83 -6.12 -53.83
N ALA A 17 -35.64 -5.73 -54.30
CA ALA A 17 -34.81 -6.40 -55.31
C ALA A 17 -33.33 -6.26 -54.89
N ALA A 18 -32.44 -7.26 -54.86
CA ALA A 18 -32.13 -8.40 -55.74
C ALA A 18 -31.03 -8.07 -56.79
N ILE A 19 -29.80 -8.52 -56.51
CA ILE A 19 -28.65 -8.63 -57.44
C ILE A 19 -28.07 -10.06 -57.28
N ILE A 20 -27.49 -10.60 -58.35
CA ILE A 20 -27.28 -12.05 -58.54
C ILE A 20 -25.79 -12.42 -58.55
N VAL A 21 -25.48 -13.61 -58.01
CA VAL A 21 -24.17 -14.27 -58.02
C VAL A 21 -24.08 -15.29 -59.16
N PRO A 22 -22.94 -15.44 -59.85
CA PRO A 22 -22.53 -16.67 -60.53
C PRO A 22 -21.41 -17.41 -59.77
N ALA A 23 -21.41 -18.75 -59.79
CA ALA A 23 -20.45 -19.58 -59.05
C ALA A 23 -19.99 -20.82 -59.85
N ALA A 24 -18.74 -21.23 -59.65
CA ALA A 24 -18.14 -22.49 -60.12
C ALA A 24 -16.75 -22.71 -59.45
N ALA A 25 -16.25 -23.92 -59.17
CA ALA A 25 -16.94 -25.21 -58.99
C ALA A 25 -16.06 -26.21 -58.19
N VAL A 26 -16.73 -26.97 -57.32
CA VAL A 26 -16.45 -28.32 -56.78
C VAL A 26 -15.12 -29.04 -57.14
N ALA A 27 -14.39 -29.46 -56.10
CA ALA A 27 -13.75 -30.78 -56.01
C ALA A 27 -13.63 -31.20 -54.52
N ALA A 28 -13.62 -32.50 -54.23
CA ALA A 28 -13.56 -33.04 -52.86
C ALA A 28 -12.70 -34.31 -52.80
N ILE A 29 -12.23 -34.70 -51.61
CA ILE A 29 -11.83 -36.07 -51.25
C ILE A 29 -11.92 -36.23 -49.71
N VAL A 30 -12.29 -37.43 -49.25
CA VAL A 30 -12.34 -37.84 -47.85
C VAL A 30 -11.57 -39.14 -47.70
N ILE A 31 -10.62 -39.20 -46.76
CA ILE A 31 -10.07 -40.45 -46.21
C ILE A 31 -9.91 -40.27 -44.69
N VAL A 32 -10.20 -41.32 -43.94
CA VAL A 32 -10.03 -41.44 -42.49
C VAL A 32 -9.25 -42.73 -42.20
N LEU A 33 -8.50 -42.77 -41.08
CA LEU A 33 -8.26 -43.92 -40.18
C LEU A 33 -6.79 -44.10 -39.72
N ILE A 34 -6.60 -44.05 -38.39
CA ILE A 34 -5.88 -45.00 -37.53
C ILE A 34 -4.45 -45.46 -37.92
N ALA A 35 -3.47 -45.18 -37.05
CA ALA A 35 -2.63 -46.20 -36.38
C ALA A 35 -1.74 -45.59 -35.28
N ALA A 36 -1.38 -46.40 -34.27
CA ALA A 36 -0.37 -46.07 -33.26
C ALA A 36 0.50 -47.30 -32.91
N ALA A 37 1.74 -47.05 -32.49
CA ALA A 37 2.68 -47.93 -31.77
C ALA A 37 3.12 -49.30 -32.37
N ALA A 38 4.42 -49.40 -32.74
CA ALA A 38 5.31 -50.58 -32.59
C ALA A 38 6.77 -50.17 -32.96
N ILE A 39 7.75 -50.06 -32.04
CA ILE A 39 8.56 -51.10 -31.36
C ILE A 39 9.80 -51.58 -32.16
N ARG A 40 11.01 -51.20 -31.67
CA ARG A 40 12.36 -51.79 -31.88
C ARG A 40 12.92 -51.83 -33.33
N GLY A 41 14.24 -51.82 -33.56
CA GLY A 41 15.40 -51.75 -32.65
C GLY A 41 16.72 -52.07 -33.39
N CYS A 42 17.80 -52.30 -32.63
CA CYS A 42 19.19 -52.53 -33.08
C CYS A 42 19.91 -51.29 -33.66
N GLY A 43 21.21 -51.07 -33.40
CA GLY A 43 22.14 -51.81 -32.54
C GLY A 43 23.46 -51.07 -32.36
N ALA A 44 24.25 -51.43 -31.35
CA ALA A 44 25.49 -50.74 -30.97
C ALA A 44 26.75 -51.60 -31.20
N ARG A 45 27.87 -50.95 -31.55
CA ARG A 45 29.28 -51.26 -31.19
C ARG A 45 30.24 -50.27 -31.90
N GLU A 46 31.17 -49.63 -31.20
CA GLU A 46 32.59 -50.02 -31.00
C GLU A 46 33.40 -50.22 -32.31
N ALA A 47 34.62 -49.69 -32.49
CA ALA A 47 35.43 -48.73 -31.71
C ALA A 47 36.68 -48.26 -32.51
N ALA A 48 37.54 -47.47 -31.85
CA ALA A 48 39.01 -47.39 -31.99
C ALA A 48 39.69 -46.31 -32.88
N ALA A 49 40.50 -45.52 -32.16
CA ALA A 49 41.90 -45.11 -32.45
C ALA A 49 42.21 -43.78 -33.18
N VAL A 50 43.26 -43.13 -32.64
CA VAL A 50 43.93 -41.88 -33.07
C VAL A 50 45.29 -42.24 -33.70
N PRO A 51 46.09 -41.30 -34.28
CA PRO A 51 47.09 -40.60 -33.45
C PRO A 51 47.46 -39.15 -33.86
N GLU A 52 48.02 -38.42 -32.87
CA GLU A 52 49.10 -37.39 -32.95
C GLU A 52 48.93 -36.09 -33.80
N GLY A 53 49.44 -34.93 -33.37
CA GLY A 53 50.09 -34.61 -32.08
C GLY A 53 50.87 -33.27 -32.03
N THR A 54 51.36 -32.91 -30.83
CA THR A 54 52.29 -31.78 -30.48
C THR A 54 51.76 -30.34 -30.67
N SER A 55 52.21 -29.32 -29.93
CA SER A 55 53.29 -29.16 -28.91
C SER A 55 52.81 -28.26 -27.73
N GLU A 56 53.13 -28.55 -26.45
CA GLU A 56 54.16 -27.90 -25.58
C GLU A 56 54.02 -26.37 -25.38
N MET A 57 54.30 -25.71 -24.23
CA MET A 57 54.75 -26.04 -22.85
C MET A 57 54.48 -24.76 -21.97
N ALA A 58 54.80 -24.49 -20.69
CA ALA A 58 55.45 -25.06 -19.47
C ALA A 58 55.18 -24.05 -18.30
N GLU A 59 55.50 -24.20 -17.01
CA GLU A 59 55.65 -25.31 -16.03
C GLU A 59 55.98 -24.68 -14.63
N GLY A 60 55.70 -25.35 -13.48
CA GLY A 60 56.06 -24.90 -12.11
C GLY A 60 54.85 -24.56 -11.20
N ALA A 61 54.57 -25.17 -10.03
CA ALA A 61 55.34 -25.95 -9.03
C ALA A 61 56.36 -25.10 -8.22
N ALA A 62 56.52 -25.20 -6.89
CA ALA A 62 55.78 -25.86 -5.78
C ALA A 62 56.06 -25.03 -4.47
N GLU A 63 56.07 -25.41 -3.18
CA GLU A 63 55.85 -26.57 -2.25
C GLU A 63 55.90 -25.94 -0.81
N GLU A 64 55.49 -26.43 0.37
CA GLU A 64 54.79 -27.61 0.94
C GLU A 64 54.33 -27.24 2.40
N THR A 65 53.38 -27.97 3.04
CA THR A 65 53.42 -28.52 4.45
C THR A 65 52.06 -28.71 5.15
N ALA A 66 52.07 -29.60 6.16
CA ALA A 66 51.02 -30.12 7.07
C ALA A 66 50.16 -29.05 7.82
N ASP A 67 49.08 -29.36 8.56
CA ASP A 67 48.83 -30.52 9.46
C ASP A 67 47.33 -30.76 9.81
N ALA A 68 46.98 -31.95 10.34
CA ALA A 68 45.63 -32.34 10.82
C ALA A 68 45.63 -33.56 11.78
N PRO A 69 44.80 -33.56 12.86
CA PRO A 69 43.74 -34.58 13.04
C PRO A 69 42.38 -33.98 13.51
N LEU A 70 41.17 -34.58 13.36
CA LEU A 70 40.58 -35.83 13.94
C LEU A 70 40.44 -35.84 15.48
N GLU A 71 39.55 -36.59 16.15
CA GLU A 71 38.38 -37.44 15.76
C GLU A 71 37.09 -36.90 16.47
N GLU A 72 35.98 -37.54 16.88
CA GLU A 72 35.40 -38.91 17.04
C GLU A 72 33.94 -38.92 16.43
N THR A 73 33.18 -39.99 16.13
CA THR A 73 32.97 -41.37 16.67
C THR A 73 31.91 -41.41 17.81
N ARG A 74 30.85 -42.27 17.85
CA ARG A 74 30.32 -43.36 16.97
C ARG A 74 28.91 -43.86 17.39
N MET A 75 28.13 -44.44 16.44
CA MET A 75 26.99 -45.41 16.60
C MET A 75 25.80 -44.97 17.51
N ALA A 76 24.63 -45.62 17.60
CA ALA A 76 24.10 -46.91 17.11
C ALA A 76 22.53 -46.80 17.03
N GLU A 77 21.70 -47.69 16.45
CA GLU A 77 21.86 -48.93 15.65
C GLU A 77 20.54 -49.16 14.84
N THR A 78 20.38 -50.31 14.15
CA THR A 78 19.12 -50.80 13.53
C THR A 78 18.23 -51.58 14.54
N GLU A 79 17.02 -52.10 14.29
CA GLU A 79 16.38 -52.66 13.08
C GLU A 79 14.84 -52.79 13.31
N THR A 80 13.95 -52.62 12.32
CA THR A 80 13.27 -53.71 11.56
C THR A 80 12.21 -53.11 10.61
N ALA A 81 11.79 -53.86 9.59
CA ALA A 81 11.04 -53.33 8.44
C ALA A 81 9.57 -53.78 8.33
N ALA A 82 8.73 -52.95 7.68
CA ALA A 82 7.87 -53.34 6.54
C ALA A 82 6.98 -52.18 6.03
N GLY A 83 6.85 -52.04 4.69
CA GLY A 83 5.60 -51.54 4.08
C GLY A 83 5.62 -50.16 3.39
N GLU A 84 5.55 -50.21 2.06
CA GLU A 84 4.73 -49.36 1.17
C GLU A 84 5.07 -47.86 0.91
N SER A 85 5.23 -47.56 -0.40
CA SER A 85 5.00 -46.29 -1.10
C SER A 85 5.90 -45.08 -0.81
N GLU A 86 6.95 -44.92 -1.64
CA GLU A 86 7.60 -43.62 -1.85
C GLU A 86 6.63 -42.64 -2.53
N GLY A 87 6.00 -41.76 -1.73
CA GLY A 87 5.39 -40.54 -2.24
C GLY A 87 6.48 -39.50 -2.49
N THR A 88 6.65 -39.06 -3.74
CA THR A 88 7.51 -37.92 -4.05
C THR A 88 6.90 -36.66 -3.45
N ALA A 89 7.52 -36.15 -2.39
CA ALA A 89 7.13 -34.88 -1.79
C ALA A 89 7.27 -33.77 -2.84
N LYS A 90 6.17 -33.05 -3.09
CA LYS A 90 6.26 -31.76 -3.77
C LYS A 90 7.09 -30.81 -2.90
N PRO A 91 7.85 -29.86 -3.47
CA PRO A 91 8.31 -28.71 -2.71
C PRO A 91 7.10 -28.01 -2.09
N GLU A 92 7.17 -27.67 -0.80
CA GLU A 92 6.07 -27.01 -0.09
C GLU A 92 6.00 -25.54 -0.50
N THR A 93 4.89 -25.15 -1.13
CA THR A 93 4.67 -23.76 -1.56
C THR A 93 4.50 -22.87 -0.34
N VAL A 94 5.43 -21.93 -0.13
CA VAL A 94 5.40 -21.00 1.00
C VAL A 94 4.41 -19.85 0.73
N VAL A 95 3.13 -20.19 0.87
CA VAL A 95 2.01 -19.24 0.94
C VAL A 95 1.90 -18.75 2.38
N ALA A 96 1.70 -17.44 2.58
CA ALA A 96 1.35 -16.90 3.88
C ALA A 96 -0.01 -17.44 4.34
N ALA A 97 -0.13 -17.77 5.63
CA ALA A 97 -1.43 -18.12 6.24
C ALA A 97 -2.33 -16.89 6.46
N GLU A 98 -1.82 -15.69 6.17
CA GLU A 98 -2.45 -14.40 6.42
C GLU A 98 -2.45 -13.54 5.15
N VAL A 99 -3.43 -12.64 5.04
CA VAL A 99 -3.53 -11.64 3.97
C VAL A 99 -2.45 -10.57 4.20
N GLY A 100 -1.87 -10.01 3.13
CA GLY A 100 -0.75 -9.05 3.25
C GLY A 100 -1.07 -7.81 4.08
N SER A 101 -0.05 -7.14 4.63
CA SER A 101 -0.24 -5.84 5.30
C SER A 101 -0.39 -4.70 4.28
N MET A 102 -0.87 -3.54 4.73
CA MET A 102 -0.84 -2.31 3.93
C MET A 102 0.60 -1.84 3.78
N GLU A 103 1.25 -1.62 4.92
CA GLU A 103 2.69 -1.46 5.06
C GLU A 103 3.33 -2.84 5.04
N ASP A 104 3.50 -3.37 3.83
CA ASP A 104 4.43 -4.46 3.58
C ASP A 104 5.62 -3.88 2.80
N ASP A 105 6.73 -3.63 3.50
CA ASP A 105 8.00 -3.23 2.88
C ASP A 105 8.51 -4.27 1.88
N GLN A 106 7.98 -5.49 1.90
CA GLN A 106 8.27 -6.55 0.95
C GLN A 106 7.32 -6.61 -0.25
N ASP A 107 6.25 -5.80 -0.29
CA ASP A 107 5.42 -5.65 -1.49
C ASP A 107 6.32 -5.14 -2.64
N PRO A 108 6.39 -5.85 -3.77
CA PRO A 108 7.23 -5.44 -4.89
C PRO A 108 6.64 -4.25 -5.68
N GLN A 109 5.37 -3.90 -5.49
CA GLN A 109 4.73 -2.80 -6.21
C GLN A 109 4.90 -1.46 -5.46
N SER A 110 5.65 -0.53 -6.04
CA SER A 110 5.67 0.87 -5.58
C SER A 110 4.50 1.69 -6.15
N SER A 111 4.16 2.81 -5.51
CA SER A 111 3.04 3.69 -5.91
C SER A 111 3.43 4.80 -6.88
N THR A 112 4.61 4.73 -7.51
CA THR A 112 5.21 5.86 -8.25
C THR A 112 5.70 5.51 -9.66
N ASN A 113 4.84 4.87 -10.46
CA ASN A 113 5.13 4.62 -11.87
C ASN A 113 4.95 5.88 -12.74
N THR A 114 6.00 6.29 -13.44
CA THR A 114 5.99 7.41 -14.40
C THR A 114 6.98 7.13 -15.54
N ALA A 115 6.46 6.86 -16.74
CA ALA A 115 7.25 6.83 -17.97
C ALA A 115 6.42 7.30 -19.17
N GLY A 116 6.87 8.36 -19.83
CA GLY A 116 6.14 8.99 -20.93
C GLY A 116 7.06 9.70 -21.93
N ASN A 117 6.90 9.39 -23.21
CA ASN A 117 7.38 10.25 -24.30
C ASN A 117 6.56 10.01 -25.58
N GLY A 118 6.49 11.02 -26.46
CA GLY A 118 5.32 11.27 -27.30
C GLY A 118 5.20 10.59 -28.68
N GLU A 119 3.95 10.54 -29.14
CA GLU A 119 3.44 10.46 -30.53
C GLU A 119 4.15 9.57 -31.58
N THR A 120 3.73 8.31 -31.65
CA THR A 120 3.19 7.74 -32.91
C THR A 120 2.28 6.55 -32.59
N GLY A 121 0.96 6.70 -32.79
CA GLY A 121 0.00 5.66 -32.38
C GLY A 121 0.04 4.42 -33.26
N ALA A 122 0.22 3.25 -32.63
CA ALA A 122 0.29 1.95 -33.30
C ALA A 122 -1.09 1.39 -33.71
N SER A 123 -1.08 0.33 -34.52
CA SER A 123 -2.27 -0.36 -35.02
C SER A 123 -2.41 -1.77 -34.43
N VAL A 124 -3.57 -2.07 -33.86
CA VAL A 124 -3.88 -3.39 -33.27
C VAL A 124 -4.26 -4.41 -34.35
N ASP A 125 -3.67 -5.61 -34.29
CA ASP A 125 -4.08 -6.80 -35.06
C ASP A 125 -4.41 -7.97 -34.12
N LEU A 126 -5.71 -8.22 -33.93
CA LEU A 126 -6.20 -9.30 -33.06
C LEU A 126 -6.12 -10.70 -33.70
N SER A 127 -5.78 -10.81 -35.00
CA SER A 127 -5.90 -12.07 -35.76
C SER A 127 -4.94 -13.19 -35.35
N ARG A 128 -3.98 -12.89 -34.46
CA ARG A 128 -2.87 -13.77 -34.07
C ARG A 128 -3.01 -14.36 -32.66
N VAL A 129 -4.00 -13.92 -31.89
CA VAL A 129 -4.28 -14.40 -30.52
C VAL A 129 -5.47 -15.35 -30.53
N SER A 130 -5.47 -16.37 -29.66
CA SER A 130 -6.63 -17.26 -29.49
C SER A 130 -7.81 -16.49 -28.87
N VAL A 131 -8.88 -16.31 -29.63
CA VAL A 131 -10.08 -15.57 -29.21
C VAL A 131 -10.97 -16.45 -28.32
N PRO A 132 -11.23 -16.08 -27.05
CA PRO A 132 -12.16 -16.79 -26.17
C PRO A 132 -13.62 -16.71 -26.64
N GLU A 133 -14.45 -17.65 -26.20
CA GLU A 133 -15.89 -17.62 -26.50
C GLU A 133 -16.56 -16.37 -25.89
N GLY A 134 -17.35 -15.65 -26.69
CA GLY A 134 -18.05 -14.44 -26.26
C GLY A 134 -17.25 -13.13 -26.39
N GLU A 135 -15.96 -13.17 -26.71
CA GLU A 135 -15.14 -11.97 -26.98
C GLU A 135 -15.64 -11.20 -28.22
N THR A 136 -15.53 -9.88 -28.18
CA THR A 136 -15.94 -8.93 -29.21
C THR A 136 -14.82 -7.95 -29.51
N THR A 137 -14.88 -7.27 -30.66
CA THR A 137 -13.95 -6.19 -31.03
C THR A 137 -14.47 -4.80 -30.67
N GLU A 138 -15.37 -4.69 -29.68
CA GLU A 138 -15.78 -3.39 -29.13
C GLU A 138 -14.71 -2.92 -28.16
N ALA A 139 -14.33 -1.64 -28.24
CA ALA A 139 -13.33 -1.06 -27.36
C ALA A 139 -13.99 -0.64 -26.03
N THR A 140 -13.48 -1.16 -24.92
CA THR A 140 -14.02 -0.94 -23.57
C THR A 140 -13.06 -0.13 -22.72
N LEU A 141 -13.61 0.55 -21.71
CA LEU A 141 -12.84 1.37 -20.77
C LEU A 141 -12.76 0.67 -19.42
N GLY A 142 -11.56 0.60 -18.86
CA GLY A 142 -11.31 -0.10 -17.61
C GLY A 142 -10.36 0.62 -16.69
N ILE A 143 -10.24 0.07 -15.49
CA ILE A 143 -9.28 0.46 -14.47
C ILE A 143 -8.46 -0.75 -14.04
N ASP A 144 -7.33 -0.51 -13.39
CA ASP A 144 -6.67 -1.54 -12.58
C ASP A 144 -6.42 -1.04 -11.15
N VAL A 145 -6.58 -1.95 -10.18
CA VAL A 145 -6.73 -1.60 -8.75
C VAL A 145 -6.13 -2.66 -7.82
N SER A 146 -5.71 -2.21 -6.63
CA SER A 146 -5.06 -3.00 -5.58
C SER A 146 -5.47 -2.48 -4.19
N LYS A 147 -4.81 -2.98 -3.11
CA LYS A 147 -4.90 -2.39 -1.76
C LYS A 147 -4.64 -0.87 -1.71
N TYR A 148 -3.91 -0.31 -2.68
CA TYR A 148 -3.53 1.10 -2.70
C TYR A 148 -4.69 2.07 -3.05
N GLN A 149 -5.80 1.58 -3.61
CA GLN A 149 -6.98 2.40 -3.95
C GLN A 149 -8.00 2.56 -2.79
N GLY A 150 -7.69 2.06 -1.59
CA GLY A 150 -8.59 2.18 -0.44
C GLY A 150 -9.84 1.30 -0.56
N THR A 151 -10.93 1.71 0.09
CA THR A 151 -12.26 1.09 -0.10
C THR A 151 -12.98 1.76 -1.28
N ILE A 152 -13.28 0.99 -2.32
CA ILE A 152 -13.84 1.48 -3.58
C ILE A 152 -15.38 1.45 -3.58
N ASP A 153 -16.04 2.57 -3.90
CA ASP A 153 -17.47 2.61 -4.20
C ASP A 153 -17.73 2.18 -5.64
N TRP A 154 -17.81 0.85 -5.83
CA TRP A 154 -18.01 0.21 -7.12
C TRP A 154 -19.31 0.60 -7.86
N ALA A 155 -20.32 1.13 -7.14
CA ALA A 155 -21.52 1.65 -7.77
C ALA A 155 -21.24 2.99 -8.48
N LYS A 156 -20.53 3.92 -7.82
CA LYS A 156 -20.06 5.16 -8.47
C LYS A 156 -19.09 4.88 -9.62
N VAL A 157 -18.21 3.88 -9.48
CA VAL A 157 -17.29 3.46 -10.56
C VAL A 157 -18.06 2.98 -11.80
N LYS A 158 -19.19 2.27 -11.63
CA LYS A 158 -20.07 1.91 -12.75
C LYS A 158 -20.78 3.13 -13.34
N GLU A 159 -21.29 4.04 -12.50
CA GLU A 159 -21.92 5.29 -12.97
C GLU A 159 -20.94 6.22 -13.72
N ALA A 160 -19.64 6.14 -13.42
CA ALA A 160 -18.56 6.84 -14.13
C ALA A 160 -18.27 6.25 -15.53
N GLY A 161 -18.85 5.10 -15.89
CA GLY A 161 -18.72 4.48 -17.21
C GLY A 161 -17.59 3.45 -17.35
N VAL A 162 -17.14 2.84 -16.25
CA VAL A 162 -16.16 1.74 -16.29
C VAL A 162 -16.83 0.43 -16.71
N ASP A 163 -16.27 -0.26 -17.70
CA ASP A 163 -16.73 -1.54 -18.22
C ASP A 163 -16.08 -2.72 -17.49
N PHE A 164 -14.76 -2.64 -17.23
CA PHE A 164 -13.96 -3.72 -16.64
C PHE A 164 -12.98 -3.22 -15.57
N ALA A 165 -12.52 -4.15 -14.72
CA ALA A 165 -11.46 -3.89 -13.76
C ALA A 165 -10.46 -5.05 -13.70
N MET A 166 -9.16 -4.77 -13.84
CA MET A 166 -8.09 -5.73 -13.57
C MET A 166 -7.68 -5.59 -12.10
N ILE A 167 -7.96 -6.61 -11.28
CA ILE A 167 -7.81 -6.52 -9.83
C ILE A 167 -6.57 -7.27 -9.38
N ARG A 168 -5.71 -6.65 -8.55
CA ARG A 168 -4.60 -7.35 -7.91
C ARG A 168 -5.15 -8.39 -6.96
N VAL A 169 -4.78 -9.65 -7.15
CA VAL A 169 -5.23 -10.76 -6.28
C VAL A 169 -4.17 -11.17 -5.26
N GLY A 170 -2.90 -10.93 -5.57
CA GLY A 170 -1.79 -11.22 -4.69
C GLY A 170 -0.45 -10.78 -5.28
N TYR A 171 0.61 -11.02 -4.51
CA TYR A 171 1.99 -10.75 -4.88
C TYR A 171 2.93 -11.74 -4.19
N ARG A 172 4.14 -11.93 -4.73
CA ARG A 172 5.24 -12.62 -4.03
C ARG A 172 6.24 -11.60 -3.50
N THR A 173 6.64 -11.70 -2.24
CA THR A 173 7.50 -10.70 -1.57
C THR A 173 8.89 -10.53 -2.19
N LYS A 174 9.34 -9.28 -2.31
CA LYS A 174 10.53 -8.91 -3.10
C LYS A 174 11.88 -9.39 -2.55
N VAL A 175 11.98 -9.73 -1.26
CA VAL A 175 13.17 -10.36 -0.66
C VAL A 175 12.90 -11.76 -0.10
N THR A 176 11.80 -11.97 0.64
CA THR A 176 11.53 -13.27 1.29
C THR A 176 10.94 -14.35 0.38
N GLY A 177 10.33 -14.01 -0.76
CA GLY A 177 9.77 -14.98 -1.72
C GLY A 177 8.47 -15.67 -1.30
N VAL A 178 7.76 -15.15 -0.30
CA VAL A 178 6.48 -15.64 0.23
C VAL A 178 5.32 -15.08 -0.60
N ILE A 179 4.30 -15.89 -0.89
CA ILE A 179 3.08 -15.44 -1.58
C ILE A 179 2.07 -14.88 -0.56
N TYR A 180 1.54 -13.68 -0.81
CA TYR A 180 0.47 -13.03 -0.05
C TYR A 180 -0.75 -12.71 -0.93
N GLU A 181 -1.94 -12.77 -0.32
CA GLU A 181 -3.18 -12.23 -0.86
C GLU A 181 -3.20 -10.70 -0.75
N ASP A 182 -3.69 -9.99 -1.78
CA ASP A 182 -3.90 -8.54 -1.71
C ASP A 182 -5.13 -8.21 -0.84
N PRO A 183 -5.01 -7.32 0.17
CA PRO A 183 -6.09 -6.94 1.07
C PRO A 183 -7.40 -6.44 0.47
N GLY A 184 -7.38 -5.93 -0.76
CA GLY A 184 -8.57 -5.49 -1.49
C GLY A 184 -9.20 -6.58 -2.36
N ALA A 185 -8.48 -7.67 -2.65
CA ALA A 185 -8.79 -8.63 -3.70
C ALA A 185 -10.23 -9.17 -3.64
N ARG A 186 -10.63 -9.79 -2.53
CA ARG A 186 -11.96 -10.41 -2.37
C ARG A 186 -13.09 -9.40 -2.51
N TYR A 187 -12.95 -8.26 -1.83
CA TYR A 187 -13.94 -7.18 -1.86
C TYR A 187 -14.09 -6.59 -3.28
N ASN A 188 -12.97 -6.32 -3.95
CA ASN A 188 -12.95 -5.77 -5.29
C ASN A 188 -13.52 -6.76 -6.32
N LEU A 189 -13.13 -8.05 -6.27
CA LEU A 189 -13.70 -9.08 -7.14
C LEU A 189 -15.20 -9.27 -6.92
N GLN A 190 -15.67 -9.22 -5.67
CA GLN A 190 -17.09 -9.30 -5.32
C GLN A 190 -17.86 -8.09 -5.86
N GLU A 191 -17.47 -6.87 -5.46
CA GLU A 191 -18.27 -5.67 -5.65
C GLU A 191 -18.19 -5.08 -7.06
N ALA A 192 -17.06 -5.23 -7.78
CA ALA A 192 -17.00 -4.89 -9.21
C ALA A 192 -18.03 -5.73 -10.00
N THR A 193 -17.97 -7.05 -9.83
CA THR A 193 -18.89 -8.02 -10.43
C THR A 193 -20.34 -7.72 -10.03
N ARG A 194 -20.62 -7.46 -8.74
CA ARG A 194 -21.97 -7.16 -8.23
C ARG A 194 -22.57 -5.87 -8.80
N ASN A 195 -21.74 -4.91 -9.21
CA ASN A 195 -22.18 -3.67 -9.87
C ASN A 195 -22.14 -3.74 -11.42
N GLY A 196 -21.82 -4.90 -12.02
CA GLY A 196 -21.80 -5.09 -13.47
C GLY A 196 -20.55 -4.53 -14.16
N ILE A 197 -19.41 -4.55 -13.46
CA ILE A 197 -18.07 -4.33 -14.01
C ILE A 197 -17.43 -5.71 -14.19
N GLN A 198 -16.99 -6.04 -15.40
CA GLN A 198 -16.41 -7.36 -15.68
C GLN A 198 -15.01 -7.45 -15.07
N ALA A 199 -14.79 -8.43 -14.20
CA ALA A 199 -13.51 -8.60 -13.51
C ALA A 199 -12.48 -9.36 -14.36
N GLY A 200 -11.23 -8.89 -14.32
CA GLY A 200 -10.01 -9.66 -14.61
C GLY A 200 -9.11 -9.63 -13.39
N ALA A 201 -7.98 -10.34 -13.43
CA ALA A 201 -7.05 -10.44 -12.30
C ALA A 201 -5.62 -10.14 -12.72
N TYR A 202 -4.78 -9.65 -11.80
CA TYR A 202 -3.33 -9.65 -11.98
C TYR A 202 -2.59 -10.06 -10.70
N PHE A 203 -1.40 -10.61 -10.88
CA PHE A 203 -0.50 -10.98 -9.78
C PHE A 203 0.87 -10.32 -10.00
N PHE A 204 1.46 -9.78 -8.92
CA PHE A 204 2.79 -9.18 -9.00
C PHE A 204 3.85 -10.20 -8.59
N SER A 205 4.61 -10.67 -9.58
CA SER A 205 5.60 -11.73 -9.43
C SER A 205 6.94 -11.22 -8.88
N SER A 206 7.53 -11.99 -7.96
CA SER A 206 8.96 -11.91 -7.63
C SER A 206 9.68 -13.25 -7.82
N ALA A 207 9.07 -14.15 -8.60
CA ALA A 207 9.59 -15.47 -8.90
C ALA A 207 10.98 -15.39 -9.54
N VAL A 208 11.93 -16.17 -9.01
CA VAL A 208 13.31 -16.24 -9.54
C VAL A 208 13.53 -17.44 -10.47
N ASN A 209 12.50 -18.26 -10.68
CA ASN A 209 12.56 -19.44 -11.53
C ASN A 209 11.14 -19.88 -11.98
N GLU A 210 11.10 -20.77 -12.96
CA GLU A 210 9.87 -21.28 -13.59
C GLU A 210 8.95 -22.04 -12.61
N GLN A 211 9.49 -22.66 -11.56
CA GLN A 211 8.70 -23.35 -10.53
C GLN A 211 7.98 -22.33 -9.64
N GLU A 212 8.67 -21.28 -9.18
CA GLU A 212 8.05 -20.21 -8.40
C GLU A 212 6.95 -19.48 -9.18
N ALA A 213 7.10 -19.31 -10.49
CA ALA A 213 6.06 -18.74 -11.35
C ALA A 213 4.85 -19.68 -11.55
N ALA A 214 5.07 -21.00 -11.64
CA ALA A 214 4.00 -21.98 -11.68
C ALA A 214 3.24 -22.10 -10.33
N GLU A 215 3.94 -21.94 -9.21
CA GLU A 215 3.34 -21.83 -7.87
C GLU A 215 2.43 -20.59 -7.75
N GLU A 216 2.91 -19.42 -8.20
CA GLU A 216 2.13 -18.18 -8.24
C GLU A 216 0.86 -18.35 -9.10
N ALA A 217 1.00 -18.88 -10.31
CA ALA A 217 -0.12 -19.12 -11.21
C ALA A 217 -1.13 -20.15 -10.68
N ALA A 218 -0.67 -21.19 -9.97
CA ALA A 218 -1.55 -22.16 -9.32
C ALA A 218 -2.32 -21.51 -8.17
N TRP A 219 -1.64 -20.76 -7.29
CA TRP A 219 -2.28 -20.03 -6.20
C TRP A 219 -3.33 -19.03 -6.71
N VAL A 220 -2.99 -18.26 -7.74
CA VAL A 220 -3.92 -17.34 -8.43
C VAL A 220 -5.14 -18.07 -8.96
N SER A 221 -4.92 -19.21 -9.64
CA SER A 221 -6.00 -19.98 -10.28
C SER A 221 -6.98 -20.57 -9.28
N ASP A 222 -6.49 -21.05 -8.14
CA ASP A 222 -7.30 -21.56 -7.03
C ASP A 222 -8.02 -20.43 -6.28
N PHE A 223 -7.35 -19.31 -6.01
CA PHE A 223 -7.94 -18.14 -5.34
C PHE A 223 -9.11 -17.55 -6.14
N ILE A 224 -8.93 -17.35 -7.46
CA ILE A 224 -9.96 -16.75 -8.30
C ILE A 224 -11.06 -17.73 -8.75
N ALA A 225 -10.94 -19.04 -8.44
CA ALA A 225 -11.80 -20.09 -8.97
C ALA A 225 -13.31 -19.85 -8.79
N ARG A 226 -13.71 -19.21 -7.69
CA ARG A 226 -15.12 -18.94 -7.32
C ARG A 226 -15.67 -17.61 -7.85
N TYR A 227 -14.86 -16.84 -8.58
CA TYR A 227 -15.21 -15.52 -9.09
C TYR A 227 -15.41 -15.55 -10.61
N ARG A 228 -16.14 -14.56 -11.13
CA ARG A 228 -16.51 -14.46 -12.55
C ARG A 228 -15.44 -13.74 -13.38
N ILE A 229 -14.26 -14.34 -13.40
CA ILE A 229 -13.09 -13.85 -14.14
C ILE A 229 -13.39 -13.90 -15.64
N THR A 230 -13.79 -12.75 -16.17
CA THR A 230 -14.26 -12.55 -17.54
C THR A 230 -13.17 -11.92 -18.40
N TYR A 231 -12.42 -10.97 -17.83
CA TYR A 231 -11.19 -10.44 -18.42
C TYR A 231 -9.99 -11.34 -18.09
N PRO A 232 -8.84 -11.18 -18.79
CA PRO A 232 -7.66 -12.01 -18.60
C PRO A 232 -7.11 -12.06 -17.17
N VAL A 233 -6.24 -13.04 -16.94
CA VAL A 233 -5.40 -13.16 -15.75
C VAL A 233 -3.98 -12.78 -16.16
N ALA A 234 -3.46 -11.70 -15.58
CA ALA A 234 -2.23 -11.06 -16.00
C ALA A 234 -1.02 -11.36 -15.09
N TYR A 235 0.11 -11.65 -15.73
CA TYR A 235 1.44 -11.62 -15.10
C TYR A 235 1.95 -10.17 -15.10
N ASN A 236 2.24 -9.61 -13.92
CA ASN A 236 2.99 -8.37 -13.77
C ASN A 236 4.35 -8.66 -13.11
N CYS A 237 5.42 -8.06 -13.63
CA CYS A 237 6.75 -8.04 -13.06
C CYS A 237 7.44 -6.69 -13.39
N GLU A 238 7.56 -5.83 -12.38
CA GLU A 238 8.29 -4.55 -12.46
C GLU A 238 9.47 -4.55 -11.46
N ASP A 239 10.32 -3.51 -11.49
CA ASP A 239 11.49 -3.33 -10.61
C ASP A 239 12.52 -4.49 -10.55
N PHE A 240 12.48 -5.44 -11.50
CA PHE A 240 13.44 -6.56 -11.61
C PHE A 240 14.91 -6.13 -11.86
N GLN A 241 15.15 -4.85 -12.16
CA GLN A 241 16.50 -4.27 -12.27
C GLN A 241 16.97 -3.57 -10.97
N SER A 242 16.11 -3.47 -9.95
CA SER A 242 16.50 -2.93 -8.63
C SER A 242 17.41 -3.91 -7.89
N PRO A 243 18.54 -3.48 -7.31
CA PRO A 243 19.41 -4.33 -6.48
C PRO A 243 18.69 -4.98 -5.27
N ASP A 244 17.57 -4.42 -4.83
CA ASP A 244 16.76 -4.93 -3.72
C ASP A 244 15.71 -5.98 -4.17
N SER A 245 15.66 -6.30 -5.47
CA SER A 245 14.75 -7.30 -6.03
C SER A 245 15.40 -8.69 -6.07
N ARG A 246 14.65 -9.72 -5.64
CA ARG A 246 14.96 -11.15 -5.87
C ARG A 246 15.31 -11.48 -7.33
N GLN A 247 14.76 -10.73 -8.30
CA GLN A 247 15.01 -10.94 -9.74
C GLN A 247 16.28 -10.22 -10.26
N TYR A 248 17.02 -9.51 -9.40
CA TYR A 248 18.20 -8.76 -9.80
C TYR A 248 19.28 -9.68 -10.39
N GLY A 249 19.78 -9.31 -11.57
CA GLY A 249 20.82 -10.05 -12.28
C GLY A 249 20.32 -11.21 -13.15
N LEU A 250 19.01 -11.55 -13.14
CA LEU A 250 18.44 -12.48 -14.11
C LEU A 250 18.61 -11.97 -15.55
N THR A 251 18.85 -12.88 -16.48
CA THR A 251 18.86 -12.58 -17.92
C THR A 251 17.44 -12.27 -18.44
N LYS A 252 17.35 -11.67 -19.62
CA LYS A 252 16.07 -11.49 -20.33
C LYS A 252 15.42 -12.84 -20.61
N GLU A 253 16.24 -13.81 -20.96
CA GLU A 253 15.84 -15.16 -21.36
C GLU A 253 15.23 -15.90 -20.15
N GLU A 254 15.88 -15.87 -18.98
CA GLU A 254 15.34 -16.42 -17.73
C GLU A 254 14.01 -15.76 -17.33
N ARG A 255 13.95 -14.42 -17.28
CA ARG A 255 12.68 -13.70 -16.99
C ARG A 255 11.57 -14.06 -17.98
N THR A 256 11.89 -14.21 -19.27
CA THR A 256 10.91 -14.58 -20.30
C THR A 256 10.38 -16.00 -20.08
N SER A 257 11.23 -16.96 -19.66
CA SER A 257 10.78 -18.31 -19.28
C SER A 257 9.90 -18.30 -18.01
N ILE A 258 10.28 -17.51 -17.00
CA ILE A 258 9.51 -17.32 -15.75
C ILE A 258 8.10 -16.80 -16.09
N ALA A 259 7.99 -15.75 -16.90
CA ALA A 259 6.70 -15.24 -17.38
C ALA A 259 5.91 -16.30 -18.17
N CYS A 260 6.56 -17.05 -19.08
CA CYS A 260 5.90 -18.13 -19.81
C CYS A 260 5.36 -19.23 -18.87
N ALA A 261 6.09 -19.60 -17.81
CA ALA A 261 5.67 -20.64 -16.87
C ALA A 261 4.40 -20.24 -16.09
N PHE A 262 4.28 -18.98 -15.66
CA PHE A 262 3.04 -18.45 -15.10
C PHE A 262 1.91 -18.49 -16.13
N LEU A 263 2.14 -17.96 -17.33
CA LEU A 263 1.10 -17.76 -18.34
C LEU A 263 0.59 -19.07 -18.96
N ASP A 264 1.46 -20.05 -19.20
CA ASP A 264 1.08 -21.39 -19.66
C ASP A 264 0.33 -22.16 -18.55
N THR A 265 0.61 -21.89 -17.26
CA THR A 265 -0.12 -22.48 -16.11
C THR A 265 -1.52 -21.87 -15.96
N VAL A 266 -1.65 -20.54 -16.08
CA VAL A 266 -2.94 -19.81 -16.14
C VAL A 266 -3.81 -20.30 -17.30
N ALA A 267 -3.21 -20.53 -18.47
CA ALA A 267 -3.89 -21.10 -19.63
C ALA A 267 -4.36 -22.55 -19.38
N ALA A 268 -3.54 -23.37 -18.71
CA ALA A 268 -3.90 -24.74 -18.34
C ALA A 268 -5.05 -24.81 -17.30
N ALA A 269 -5.18 -23.80 -16.44
CA ALA A 269 -6.33 -23.62 -15.55
C ALA A 269 -7.60 -23.11 -16.28
N GLY A 270 -7.51 -22.81 -17.58
CA GLY A 270 -8.65 -22.42 -18.42
C GLY A 270 -9.03 -20.94 -18.32
N TYR A 271 -8.13 -20.07 -17.88
CA TYR A 271 -8.27 -18.62 -18.00
C TYR A 271 -7.52 -18.10 -19.23
N THR A 272 -7.84 -16.87 -19.66
CA THR A 272 -7.09 -16.20 -20.73
C THR A 272 -5.80 -15.59 -20.15
N PRO A 273 -4.60 -16.02 -20.58
CA PRO A 273 -3.35 -15.43 -20.09
C PRO A 273 -3.06 -14.06 -20.72
N MET A 274 -2.50 -13.16 -19.93
CA MET A 274 -2.08 -11.83 -20.35
C MET A 274 -0.70 -11.45 -19.78
N PHE A 275 0.19 -10.92 -20.61
CA PHE A 275 1.48 -10.41 -20.16
C PHE A 275 1.42 -8.87 -20.05
N TYR A 276 1.79 -8.32 -18.89
CA TYR A 276 1.95 -6.89 -18.68
C TYR A 276 3.43 -6.50 -18.54
N ALA A 277 3.84 -5.40 -19.18
CA ALA A 277 5.11 -4.71 -18.96
C ALA A 277 5.05 -3.28 -19.54
N SER A 278 6.06 -2.45 -19.25
CA SER A 278 6.14 -1.11 -19.87
C SER A 278 6.55 -1.17 -21.34
N ARG A 279 6.11 -0.18 -22.12
CA ARG A 279 6.47 -0.02 -23.54
C ARG A 279 7.98 -0.03 -23.79
N ASN A 280 8.76 0.51 -22.86
CA ASN A 280 10.22 0.63 -23.03
C ASN A 280 10.98 -0.68 -22.79
N GLU A 281 10.39 -1.61 -22.04
CA GLU A 281 10.95 -2.95 -21.84
C GLU A 281 10.62 -3.91 -23.00
N MET A 282 9.43 -3.75 -23.59
CA MET A 282 8.95 -4.62 -24.68
C MET A 282 9.43 -4.18 -26.07
N GLU A 283 9.64 -2.89 -26.31
CA GLU A 283 10.04 -2.38 -27.63
C GLU A 283 11.35 -3.04 -28.09
N GLY A 284 11.32 -3.65 -29.29
CA GLY A 284 12.49 -4.33 -29.85
C GLY A 284 13.01 -5.51 -29.02
N SER A 285 12.17 -6.08 -28.13
CA SER A 285 12.55 -7.13 -27.17
C SER A 285 13.71 -6.72 -26.25
N ALA A 286 13.66 -5.48 -25.72
CA ALA A 286 14.75 -4.89 -24.94
C ALA A 286 15.02 -5.60 -23.60
N GLN A 287 13.98 -5.88 -22.80
CA GLN A 287 14.07 -6.57 -21.50
C GLN A 287 13.24 -7.86 -21.42
N TRP A 288 12.38 -8.10 -22.41
CA TRP A 288 11.52 -9.29 -22.53
C TRP A 288 11.61 -9.88 -23.94
N GLY A 289 11.56 -11.20 -24.08
CA GLY A 289 11.59 -11.90 -25.37
C GLY A 289 10.24 -11.88 -26.07
N MET A 290 9.86 -10.73 -26.63
CA MET A 290 8.51 -10.54 -27.22
C MET A 290 8.23 -11.48 -28.40
N GLU A 291 9.27 -11.93 -29.11
CA GLU A 291 9.18 -12.99 -30.12
C GLU A 291 8.67 -14.34 -29.59
N THR A 292 8.70 -14.56 -28.27
CA THR A 292 8.15 -15.72 -27.57
C THR A 292 6.80 -15.42 -26.91
N LEU A 293 6.60 -14.20 -26.40
CA LEU A 293 5.41 -13.79 -25.65
C LEU A 293 4.23 -13.38 -26.55
N GLU A 294 4.46 -12.48 -27.51
CA GLU A 294 3.43 -11.91 -28.38
C GLU A 294 2.66 -12.96 -29.21
N PRO A 295 3.29 -14.04 -29.75
CA PRO A 295 2.58 -15.06 -30.51
C PRO A 295 1.71 -16.01 -29.66
N LYS A 296 1.76 -15.92 -28.33
CA LYS A 296 1.08 -16.84 -27.40
C LYS A 296 0.00 -16.16 -26.56
N TYR A 297 0.27 -14.97 -26.03
CA TYR A 297 -0.49 -14.35 -24.95
C TYR A 297 -1.08 -12.99 -25.35
N LYS A 298 -2.15 -12.54 -24.70
CA LYS A 298 -2.60 -11.14 -24.87
C LYS A 298 -1.54 -10.22 -24.24
N ILE A 299 -1.10 -9.18 -24.94
CA ILE A 299 -0.17 -8.19 -24.35
C ILE A 299 -0.96 -6.98 -23.82
N TRP A 300 -0.62 -6.56 -22.61
CA TRP A 300 -1.05 -5.33 -21.96
C TRP A 300 0.17 -4.43 -21.80
N VAL A 301 0.14 -3.23 -22.38
CA VAL A 301 1.29 -2.30 -22.34
C VAL A 301 0.98 -1.12 -21.44
N SER A 302 1.92 -0.70 -20.60
CA SER A 302 1.88 0.61 -19.94
C SER A 302 2.73 1.65 -20.69
N GLN A 303 2.14 2.82 -20.93
CA GLN A 303 2.81 4.00 -21.47
C GLN A 303 1.95 5.24 -21.23
N TYR A 304 2.51 6.28 -20.61
CA TYR A 304 1.77 7.49 -20.24
C TYR A 304 2.18 8.68 -21.13
N PRO A 305 1.55 8.90 -22.30
CA PRO A 305 1.81 10.09 -23.12
C PRO A 305 1.40 11.38 -22.39
N GLU A 306 2.04 12.49 -22.74
CA GLU A 306 1.76 13.83 -22.18
C GLU A 306 0.26 14.21 -22.27
N VAL A 307 -0.41 13.79 -23.35
CA VAL A 307 -1.87 13.86 -23.47
C VAL A 307 -2.43 12.43 -23.56
N PRO A 308 -3.27 11.98 -22.61
CA PRO A 308 -3.78 10.61 -22.57
C PRO A 308 -4.81 10.28 -23.66
N PHE A 309 -5.34 9.06 -23.62
CA PHE A 309 -6.56 8.68 -24.33
C PHE A 309 -7.75 9.56 -23.86
N PRO A 310 -8.71 9.94 -24.73
CA PRO A 310 -8.88 9.56 -26.15
C PRO A 310 -8.12 10.43 -27.17
N GLN A 311 -7.36 11.43 -26.73
CA GLN A 311 -6.59 12.30 -27.63
C GLN A 311 -5.44 11.53 -28.27
N THR A 312 -4.59 10.87 -27.47
CA THR A 312 -3.68 9.84 -27.96
C THR A 312 -4.44 8.54 -28.15
N ARG A 313 -4.44 8.00 -29.38
CA ARG A 313 -5.35 6.91 -29.79
C ARG A 313 -4.86 5.49 -29.52
N GLY A 314 -3.61 5.33 -29.10
CA GLY A 314 -2.96 4.05 -28.86
C GLY A 314 -1.51 4.26 -28.43
N SER A 315 -0.91 3.21 -27.85
CA SER A 315 0.51 3.18 -27.49
C SER A 315 1.42 3.37 -28.71
N THR A 316 2.65 3.80 -28.48
CA THR A 316 3.74 3.84 -29.47
C THR A 316 4.61 2.57 -29.43
N TYR A 317 4.18 1.52 -28.72
CA TYR A 317 4.77 0.18 -28.82
C TYR A 317 4.58 -0.37 -30.24
N SER A 318 5.65 -0.87 -30.87
CA SER A 318 5.60 -1.36 -32.25
C SER A 318 4.92 -2.73 -32.41
N GLY A 319 4.77 -3.48 -31.31
CA GLY A 319 4.21 -4.82 -31.29
C GLY A 319 2.69 -4.87 -31.07
N ILE A 320 2.14 -6.07 -31.21
CA ILE A 320 0.71 -6.34 -31.05
C ILE A 320 0.35 -6.32 -29.57
N HIS A 321 -0.66 -5.52 -29.23
CA HIS A 321 -1.19 -5.42 -27.87
C HIS A 321 -2.72 -5.38 -27.88
N SER A 322 -3.33 -5.94 -26.83
CA SER A 322 -4.78 -6.08 -26.66
C SER A 322 -5.35 -5.07 -25.67
N MET A 323 -4.54 -4.58 -24.73
CA MET A 323 -4.89 -3.57 -23.73
C MET A 323 -3.75 -2.56 -23.58
N TRP A 324 -4.08 -1.32 -23.23
CA TRP A 324 -3.11 -0.25 -22.96
C TRP A 324 -3.52 0.55 -21.73
N GLN A 325 -2.62 0.59 -20.74
CA GLN A 325 -2.67 1.46 -19.58
C GLN A 325 -2.09 2.82 -19.97
N TYR A 326 -2.95 3.83 -20.09
CA TYR A 326 -2.63 5.11 -20.74
C TYR A 326 -2.37 6.27 -19.77
N THR A 327 -2.67 6.10 -18.48
CA THR A 327 -2.25 7.01 -17.41
C THR A 327 -2.38 6.35 -16.04
N SER A 328 -1.48 6.67 -15.12
CA SER A 328 -1.60 6.37 -13.68
C SER A 328 -2.21 7.52 -12.85
N GLN A 329 -2.70 8.56 -13.52
CA GLN A 329 -3.22 9.79 -12.90
C GLN A 329 -4.73 9.96 -13.15
N GLY A 330 -5.45 8.84 -13.28
CA GLY A 330 -6.90 8.82 -13.48
C GLY A 330 -7.66 9.29 -12.25
N GLN A 331 -8.83 9.87 -12.49
CA GLN A 331 -9.75 10.37 -11.47
C GLN A 331 -11.14 9.79 -11.76
N VAL A 332 -11.58 8.82 -10.95
CA VAL A 332 -12.83 8.07 -11.17
C VAL A 332 -13.71 8.19 -9.93
N ALA A 333 -14.97 8.56 -10.12
CA ALA A 333 -15.91 8.71 -9.02
C ALA A 333 -16.08 7.38 -8.26
N GLY A 334 -15.82 7.38 -6.96
CA GLY A 334 -15.85 6.18 -6.12
C GLY A 334 -14.48 5.60 -5.75
N ILE A 335 -13.39 6.18 -6.26
CA ILE A 335 -12.02 5.91 -5.82
C ILE A 335 -11.44 7.23 -5.30
N ASP A 336 -10.80 7.19 -4.13
CA ASP A 336 -10.09 8.35 -3.57
C ASP A 336 -8.63 8.35 -4.05
N GLY A 337 -8.13 9.52 -4.47
CA GLY A 337 -6.79 9.64 -5.04
C GLY A 337 -6.74 9.24 -6.51
N ASN A 338 -5.62 8.66 -6.95
CA ASN A 338 -5.38 8.28 -8.35
C ASN A 338 -5.73 6.81 -8.62
N VAL A 339 -6.14 6.54 -9.86
CA VAL A 339 -6.32 5.18 -10.39
C VAL A 339 -5.76 5.06 -11.81
N ASP A 340 -5.24 3.88 -12.12
CA ASP A 340 -4.66 3.57 -13.43
C ASP A 340 -5.78 3.28 -14.43
N LEU A 341 -5.71 3.92 -15.61
CA LEU A 341 -6.77 3.87 -16.62
C LEU A 341 -6.36 3.09 -17.87
N ASN A 342 -7.26 2.23 -18.32
CA ASN A 342 -7.04 1.29 -19.40
C ASN A 342 -8.05 1.45 -20.53
N VAL A 343 -7.58 1.20 -21.76
CA VAL A 343 -8.43 0.86 -22.89
C VAL A 343 -8.09 -0.56 -23.34
N ALA A 344 -9.11 -1.39 -23.50
CA ALA A 344 -9.00 -2.68 -24.16
C ALA A 344 -9.64 -2.58 -25.54
N TRP A 345 -9.01 -3.12 -26.58
CA TRP A 345 -9.61 -3.22 -27.92
C TRP A 345 -10.44 -4.51 -28.09
N PHE A 346 -10.93 -5.03 -26.96
CA PHE A 346 -11.80 -6.19 -26.86
C PHE A 346 -12.67 -6.09 -25.60
N GLY A 347 -13.82 -6.76 -25.62
CA GLY A 347 -14.67 -6.94 -24.45
C GLY A 347 -15.65 -8.10 -24.62
N TYR A 348 -16.29 -8.54 -23.54
CA TYR A 348 -17.06 -9.79 -23.56
C TYR A 348 -18.57 -9.54 -23.57
N SER A 349 -19.24 -10.08 -24.59
CA SER A 349 -20.69 -9.99 -24.79
C SER A 349 -21.52 -10.73 -23.73
N GLN A 350 -20.86 -11.60 -22.94
CA GLN A 350 -21.41 -12.33 -21.81
C GLN A 350 -20.35 -12.36 -20.70
N GLU A 351 -20.82 -12.37 -19.46
CA GLU A 351 -19.98 -12.58 -18.27
C GLU A 351 -19.54 -14.05 -18.20
N ALA A 352 -18.30 -14.32 -17.77
CA ALA A 352 -17.83 -15.69 -17.57
C ALA A 352 -18.42 -16.31 -16.30
N GLU A 353 -18.72 -17.61 -16.34
CA GLU A 353 -19.04 -18.36 -15.12
C GLU A 353 -17.77 -18.77 -14.37
N ALA A 354 -17.87 -18.86 -13.05
CA ALA A 354 -16.80 -19.30 -12.15
C ALA A 354 -16.36 -20.75 -12.47
N LYS A 355 -15.09 -21.06 -12.24
CA LYS A 355 -14.52 -22.40 -12.48
C LYS A 355 -14.92 -23.39 -11.39
N ASP A 356 -14.91 -22.94 -10.14
CA ASP A 356 -15.57 -23.60 -9.01
C ASP A 356 -16.98 -22.98 -8.85
N PRO A 357 -18.07 -23.76 -9.04
CA PRO A 357 -19.43 -23.27 -8.86
C PRO A 357 -19.83 -23.08 -7.39
N THR A 358 -18.95 -23.40 -6.43
CA THR A 358 -19.12 -23.03 -5.02
C THR A 358 -19.11 -21.49 -4.91
N PRO A 359 -20.11 -20.86 -4.27
CA PRO A 359 -20.11 -19.41 -4.08
C PRO A 359 -18.83 -18.92 -3.40
N ALA A 360 -18.31 -17.79 -3.87
CA ALA A 360 -17.27 -17.06 -3.15
C ALA A 360 -17.75 -16.68 -1.75
N GLU A 361 -16.79 -16.49 -0.85
CA GLU A 361 -17.04 -15.93 0.48
C GLU A 361 -17.56 -14.48 0.33
N ILE A 362 -18.69 -14.16 0.98
CA ILE A 362 -19.19 -12.78 0.99
C ILE A 362 -18.41 -12.02 2.05
N VAL A 363 -17.62 -11.04 1.61
CA VAL A 363 -16.80 -10.18 2.47
C VAL A 363 -17.36 -8.75 2.51
N GLU A 364 -17.17 -8.11 3.65
CA GLU A 364 -17.30 -6.65 3.78
C GLU A 364 -16.00 -5.96 3.34
N ALA A 365 -16.03 -4.64 3.17
CA ALA A 365 -14.81 -3.86 2.95
C ALA A 365 -13.83 -4.04 4.12
N ASN A 366 -12.57 -4.39 3.84
CA ASN A 366 -11.55 -4.55 4.87
C ASN A 366 -11.27 -3.15 5.50
N PRO A 367 -11.48 -2.98 6.82
CA PRO A 367 -11.40 -1.67 7.49
C PRO A 367 -9.99 -1.08 7.57
N GLU A 368 -8.95 -1.84 7.22
CA GLU A 368 -7.55 -1.38 7.21
C GLU A 368 -7.10 -0.92 5.82
N VAL A 369 -7.89 -1.08 4.75
CA VAL A 369 -7.45 -0.74 3.38
C VAL A 369 -7.26 0.77 3.21
N GLY A 370 -6.02 1.17 2.90
CA GLY A 370 -5.60 2.58 2.87
C GLY A 370 -5.17 3.16 4.22
N LEU A 371 -4.98 2.32 5.26
CA LEU A 371 -4.50 2.74 6.58
C LEU A 371 -3.15 2.08 6.94
N ASN A 372 -2.19 2.94 7.26
CA ASN A 372 -0.87 2.56 7.76
C ASN A 372 -0.93 2.29 9.27
N PHE A 373 -0.36 1.15 9.72
CA PHE A 373 -0.36 0.66 11.09
C PHE A 373 1.06 0.20 11.47
N THR A 374 1.67 0.86 12.46
CA THR A 374 2.89 0.35 13.08
C THR A 374 2.56 -0.89 13.92
N GLU A 375 3.00 -2.05 13.45
CA GLU A 375 2.86 -3.35 14.12
C GLU A 375 3.52 -3.34 15.51
N VAL A 376 2.80 -3.81 16.52
CA VAL A 376 3.25 -3.92 17.93
C VAL A 376 2.61 -5.14 18.59
N GLU A 377 3.16 -5.62 19.71
CA GLU A 377 2.50 -6.64 20.54
C GLU A 377 2.62 -6.24 22.03
N GLU A 378 1.56 -5.65 22.59
CA GLU A 378 1.57 -5.14 23.96
C GLU A 378 0.19 -5.16 24.62
N THR A 379 0.15 -5.36 25.94
CA THR A 379 -1.11 -5.30 26.72
C THR A 379 -1.42 -3.86 27.12
N VAL A 380 -2.61 -3.37 26.81
CA VAL A 380 -3.07 -2.01 27.13
C VAL A 380 -4.43 -2.01 27.83
N THR A 381 -4.70 -0.96 28.61
CA THR A 381 -6.01 -0.66 29.22
C THR A 381 -6.52 0.70 28.75
N ALA A 382 -7.80 1.01 28.97
CA ALA A 382 -8.31 2.36 28.79
C ALA A 382 -7.79 3.29 29.90
N LYS A 383 -7.57 4.57 29.60
CA LYS A 383 -7.19 5.59 30.60
C LYS A 383 -8.33 5.91 31.57
N ASP A 384 -9.57 5.92 31.08
CA ASP A 384 -10.80 6.05 31.87
C ASP A 384 -11.85 5.04 31.34
N GLU A 385 -12.43 5.33 30.17
CA GLU A 385 -13.15 4.39 29.32
C GLU A 385 -12.93 4.72 27.83
N THR A 386 -12.98 3.71 26.96
CA THR A 386 -12.94 3.89 25.49
C THR A 386 -13.87 2.88 24.80
N ASN A 387 -14.35 3.21 23.60
CA ASN A 387 -15.22 2.34 22.83
C ASN A 387 -14.36 1.53 21.83
N LEU A 388 -14.42 0.20 21.93
CA LEU A 388 -13.87 -0.70 20.93
C LEU A 388 -14.90 -0.83 19.79
N ARG A 389 -14.50 -0.52 18.56
CA ARG A 389 -15.35 -0.46 17.37
C ARG A 389 -14.95 -1.48 16.33
N ASN A 390 -15.88 -1.85 15.45
CA ASN A 390 -15.61 -2.76 14.34
C ASN A 390 -14.82 -2.12 13.18
N LEU A 391 -14.75 -0.79 13.11
CA LEU A 391 -13.96 -0.03 12.12
C LEU A 391 -13.14 1.07 12.84
N PRO A 392 -11.96 1.48 12.33
CA PRO A 392 -11.11 2.55 12.87
C PRO A 392 -11.64 3.95 12.48
N THR A 393 -12.90 4.23 12.82
CA THR A 393 -13.58 5.51 12.59
C THR A 393 -14.76 5.66 13.55
N THR A 394 -15.23 6.88 13.80
CA THR A 394 -16.50 7.12 14.50
C THR A 394 -17.73 7.11 13.59
N GLU A 395 -17.54 7.27 12.27
CA GLU A 395 -18.62 7.33 11.29
C GLU A 395 -18.96 5.94 10.75
N ASN A 396 -20.25 5.64 10.60
CA ASN A 396 -20.79 4.36 10.11
C ASN A 396 -20.32 3.08 10.84
N SER A 397 -19.54 3.20 11.91
CA SER A 397 -19.05 2.08 12.72
C SER A 397 -19.91 1.80 13.95
N SER A 398 -19.96 0.52 14.33
CA SER A 398 -20.62 0.04 15.55
C SER A 398 -19.63 -0.04 16.70
N VAL A 399 -20.06 0.36 17.89
CA VAL A 399 -19.37 0.04 19.14
C VAL A 399 -19.68 -1.41 19.49
N VAL A 400 -18.64 -2.24 19.59
CA VAL A 400 -18.74 -3.67 19.94
C VAL A 400 -18.58 -3.87 21.44
N TYR A 401 -17.61 -3.18 22.05
CA TYR A 401 -17.39 -3.19 23.50
C TYR A 401 -17.02 -1.81 24.02
N ARG A 402 -17.09 -1.60 25.34
CA ARG A 402 -16.56 -0.41 26.00
C ARG A 402 -15.54 -0.83 27.06
N LEU A 403 -14.27 -0.73 26.69
CA LEU A 403 -13.14 -1.02 27.56
C LEU A 403 -13.02 0.04 28.64
N LYS A 404 -12.90 -0.38 29.89
CA LYS A 404 -12.68 0.51 31.05
C LYS A 404 -11.23 0.44 31.53
N ASN A 405 -10.85 1.42 32.33
CA ASN A 405 -9.62 1.37 33.10
C ASN A 405 -9.60 0.12 34.01
N GLY A 406 -8.48 -0.60 34.00
CA GLY A 406 -8.31 -1.90 34.66
C GLY A 406 -8.71 -3.11 33.79
N GLU A 407 -9.55 -2.94 32.77
CA GLU A 407 -9.81 -3.97 31.75
C GLU A 407 -8.73 -3.92 30.67
N THR A 408 -8.23 -5.07 30.20
CA THR A 408 -7.09 -5.14 29.26
C THR A 408 -7.45 -5.72 27.89
N VAL A 409 -6.72 -5.27 26.88
CA VAL A 409 -6.71 -5.81 25.49
C VAL A 409 -5.28 -5.96 25.00
N LEU A 410 -5.05 -6.83 24.02
CA LEU A 410 -3.81 -6.87 23.28
C LEU A 410 -3.85 -5.82 22.17
N ARG A 411 -2.99 -4.80 22.21
CA ARG A 411 -2.75 -3.92 21.06
C ARG A 411 -1.83 -4.63 20.08
N THR A 412 -2.29 -4.73 18.83
CA THR A 412 -1.55 -5.36 17.72
C THR A 412 -1.11 -4.37 16.64
N GLY A 413 -1.50 -3.10 16.72
CA GLY A 413 -1.04 -2.08 15.79
C GLY A 413 -1.42 -0.67 16.23
N ILE A 414 -0.58 0.31 15.90
CA ILE A 414 -0.82 1.74 16.13
C ILE A 414 -1.05 2.43 14.78
N GLY A 415 -2.28 2.87 14.52
CA GLY A 415 -2.68 3.46 13.25
C GLY A 415 -2.25 4.91 13.11
N SER A 416 -1.67 5.23 11.95
CA SER A 416 -1.33 6.58 11.48
C SER A 416 -2.49 7.57 11.54
N ASN A 417 -3.74 7.08 11.46
CA ASN A 417 -4.97 7.85 11.58
C ASN A 417 -5.43 8.13 13.04
N GLY A 418 -4.65 7.71 14.05
CA GLY A 418 -4.97 7.87 15.46
C GLY A 418 -5.84 6.77 16.08
N TRP A 419 -6.02 5.64 15.40
CA TRP A 419 -6.72 4.46 15.91
C TRP A 419 -5.75 3.30 16.13
N ASP A 420 -5.79 2.70 17.32
CA ASP A 420 -5.08 1.45 17.61
C ASP A 420 -5.94 0.25 17.20
N ARG A 421 -5.29 -0.75 16.61
CA ARG A 421 -5.83 -2.07 16.35
C ARG A 421 -5.61 -2.95 17.57
N VAL A 422 -6.67 -3.56 18.07
CA VAL A 422 -6.65 -4.36 19.31
C VAL A 422 -7.39 -5.69 19.12
N ILE A 423 -6.99 -6.71 19.88
CA ILE A 423 -7.71 -7.98 20.02
C ILE A 423 -8.43 -8.01 21.37
N TYR A 424 -9.73 -8.26 21.33
CA TYR A 424 -10.60 -8.44 22.51
C TYR A 424 -11.48 -9.67 22.28
N GLU A 425 -11.47 -10.61 23.23
CA GLU A 425 -12.15 -11.93 23.13
C GLU A 425 -11.87 -12.71 21.82
N GLY A 426 -10.69 -12.48 21.21
CA GLY A 426 -10.28 -13.06 19.93
C GLY A 426 -10.77 -12.31 18.69
N GLN A 427 -11.62 -11.29 18.84
CA GLN A 427 -12.06 -10.42 17.75
C GLN A 427 -11.11 -9.23 17.57
N LYS A 428 -10.74 -8.93 16.30
CA LYS A 428 -10.05 -7.70 15.92
C LYS A 428 -11.02 -6.50 15.99
N LEU A 429 -10.65 -5.47 16.74
CA LEU A 429 -11.40 -4.23 16.96
C LEU A 429 -10.46 -3.02 16.93
N TYR A 430 -11.02 -1.81 16.97
CA TYR A 430 -10.27 -0.55 16.93
C TYR A 430 -10.69 0.40 18.05
N ALA A 431 -9.74 1.14 18.61
CA ALA A 431 -9.97 2.15 19.64
C ALA A 431 -9.13 3.39 19.38
N VAL A 432 -9.56 4.57 19.86
CA VAL A 432 -8.79 5.80 19.67
C VAL A 432 -7.51 5.75 20.52
N HIS A 433 -6.34 5.85 19.87
CA HIS A 433 -5.01 5.71 20.47
C HIS A 433 -4.82 6.55 21.73
N SER A 434 -5.30 7.81 21.70
CA SER A 434 -5.18 8.74 22.82
C SER A 434 -5.84 8.27 24.11
N PHE A 435 -6.79 7.32 24.06
CA PHE A 435 -7.51 6.78 25.22
C PHE A 435 -6.94 5.47 25.77
N LEU A 436 -5.93 4.86 25.13
CA LEU A 436 -5.26 3.63 25.60
C LEU A 436 -3.94 3.92 26.33
N THR A 437 -3.51 3.02 27.21
CA THR A 437 -2.24 3.08 27.94
C THR A 437 -1.68 1.68 28.21
N ALA A 438 -0.37 1.51 28.07
CA ALA A 438 0.37 0.32 28.48
C ALA A 438 0.75 0.34 29.98
N ASP A 439 0.59 1.49 30.66
CA ASP A 439 0.68 1.57 32.11
C ASP A 439 -0.62 1.02 32.72
N LEU A 440 -0.53 -0.20 33.26
CA LEU A 440 -1.64 -0.94 33.87
C LEU A 440 -1.82 -0.66 35.38
N THR A 441 -1.12 0.33 35.94
CA THR A 441 -1.08 0.56 37.41
C THR A 441 -2.16 1.50 37.96
N ALA A 442 -3.10 1.95 37.11
CA ALA A 442 -4.25 2.74 37.51
C ALA A 442 -5.40 1.84 38.04
N ASP A 443 -5.91 2.15 39.23
CA ASP A 443 -6.97 1.40 39.91
C ASP A 443 -8.12 2.36 40.36
N GLY A 444 -9.35 1.85 40.38
CA GLY A 444 -10.58 2.65 40.23
C GLY A 444 -11.31 3.06 41.53
N ALA A 445 -12.45 3.76 41.40
CA ALA A 445 -13.26 4.21 42.54
C ALA A 445 -14.78 4.38 42.27
N GLN A 446 -15.61 3.71 43.07
CA GLN A 446 -17.06 3.90 43.29
C GLN A 446 -17.48 3.04 44.51
N PRO A 447 -18.52 3.39 45.32
CA PRO A 447 -19.18 4.68 45.56
C PRO A 447 -19.07 5.13 47.05
N SER A 448 -19.64 6.29 47.41
CA SER A 448 -19.54 6.93 48.75
C SER A 448 -20.67 6.56 49.72
N GLY A 449 -20.42 6.69 51.04
CA GLY A 449 -21.36 6.24 52.10
C GLY A 449 -21.23 6.87 53.50
N ASP A 450 -21.19 8.21 53.59
CA ASP A 450 -21.46 9.08 54.76
C ASP A 450 -20.62 8.92 56.06
N ALA A 451 -20.77 9.86 57.00
CA ALA A 451 -19.80 10.19 58.05
C ALA A 451 -20.33 10.12 59.51
N GLY A 452 -19.41 10.21 60.48
CA GLY A 452 -19.72 10.45 61.90
C GLY A 452 -18.53 10.17 62.84
N GLY A 453 -18.09 11.16 63.61
CA GLY A 453 -17.02 11.04 64.62
C GLY A 453 -17.09 12.16 65.66
N ASP A 454 -16.32 12.05 66.75
CA ASP A 454 -16.18 13.09 67.80
C ASP A 454 -14.82 12.99 68.55
N ASP A 455 -14.58 13.95 69.44
CA ASP A 455 -13.30 14.53 69.92
C ASP A 455 -12.37 13.71 70.88
N GLY A 456 -11.09 14.15 70.94
CA GLY A 456 -10.31 14.24 72.20
C GLY A 456 -9.07 13.33 72.43
N GLY A 457 -7.85 13.91 72.45
CA GLY A 457 -6.66 13.27 73.05
C GLY A 457 -5.28 13.82 72.63
N GLU A 458 -4.30 13.88 73.54
CA GLU A 458 -2.96 14.48 73.32
C GLU A 458 -1.79 13.47 73.17
N SER A 459 -0.77 13.90 72.40
CA SER A 459 0.68 13.70 72.64
C SER A 459 1.44 12.50 72.04
N ALA A 460 2.59 12.85 71.42
CA ALA A 460 3.82 12.10 71.17
C ALA A 460 3.79 10.75 70.41
N GLY A 461 4.39 10.74 69.20
CA GLY A 461 4.73 9.55 68.42
C GLY A 461 5.65 9.88 67.23
N GLU A 462 6.42 8.90 66.75
CA GLU A 462 7.41 9.07 65.67
C GLU A 462 6.83 8.81 64.26
N ALA A 463 7.44 9.48 63.27
CA ALA A 463 7.39 9.28 61.82
C ALA A 463 6.41 8.24 61.21
N GLN A 464 5.32 8.72 60.60
CA GLN A 464 4.74 8.06 59.42
C GLN A 464 3.99 9.02 58.47
N SER A 465 3.57 8.48 57.32
CA SER A 465 2.93 9.14 56.17
C SER A 465 1.54 9.74 56.41
N GLY A 466 1.14 10.78 55.65
CA GLY A 466 -0.28 10.99 55.36
C GLY A 466 -0.77 12.38 54.88
N SER A 467 -0.90 12.55 53.56
CA SER A 467 -1.88 13.44 52.88
C SER A 467 -1.82 14.97 53.05
N GLY A 468 -2.41 15.69 52.08
CA GLY A 468 -2.46 17.15 52.01
C GLY A 468 -3.32 17.68 50.84
N ASP A 469 -4.64 17.45 50.91
CA ASP A 469 -5.71 18.00 50.06
C ASP A 469 -5.54 17.96 48.52
N SER A 470 -6.13 16.94 47.88
CA SER A 470 -6.30 16.88 46.42
C SER A 470 -7.51 17.70 45.95
N GLY A 471 -7.52 19.00 46.24
CA GLY A 471 -8.56 19.92 45.80
C GLY A 471 -8.78 19.85 44.28
N THR A 472 -10.05 19.83 43.85
CA THR A 472 -10.39 19.92 42.42
C THR A 472 -11.19 21.18 42.15
N PHE A 473 -10.87 21.87 41.06
CA PHE A 473 -11.44 23.16 40.71
C PHE A 473 -12.11 23.10 39.33
N GLN A 474 -13.27 23.75 39.17
CA GLN A 474 -13.99 23.80 37.90
C GLN A 474 -13.77 25.15 37.21
N ALA A 475 -13.34 25.15 35.94
CA ALA A 475 -13.23 26.36 35.14
C ALA A 475 -13.40 26.07 33.63
N GLY A 476 -14.19 26.89 32.93
CA GLY A 476 -14.42 26.73 31.48
C GLY A 476 -15.09 25.40 31.07
N GLY A 477 -15.73 24.69 32.00
CA GLY A 477 -16.26 23.33 31.78
C GLY A 477 -15.24 22.20 32.01
N LEU A 478 -14.03 22.52 32.47
CA LEU A 478 -12.96 21.56 32.73
C LEU A 478 -12.67 21.40 34.23
N THR A 479 -12.48 20.16 34.66
CA THR A 479 -11.96 19.80 35.98
C THR A 479 -10.44 19.97 36.01
N PHE A 480 -9.94 20.76 36.97
CA PHE A 480 -8.52 20.88 37.29
C PHE A 480 -8.21 20.13 38.58
N ARG A 481 -7.25 19.21 38.54
CA ARG A 481 -6.59 18.64 39.71
C ARG A 481 -5.64 19.68 40.30
N ALA A 482 -5.70 19.95 41.59
CA ALA A 482 -4.71 20.81 42.26
C ALA A 482 -3.29 20.27 42.08
N VAL A 483 -2.37 21.20 41.87
CA VAL A 483 -0.92 21.04 41.96
C VAL A 483 -0.36 22.33 42.55
N SER A 484 0.89 22.31 43.00
CA SER A 484 1.60 23.52 43.46
C SER A 484 3.07 23.39 43.06
N GLU A 485 3.37 23.74 41.82
CA GLU A 485 4.68 23.58 41.20
C GLU A 485 5.07 24.82 40.39
N ALA A 486 6.36 25.11 40.28
CA ALA A 486 6.82 26.21 39.44
C ALA A 486 6.90 25.76 37.98
N VAL A 487 6.39 26.58 37.06
CA VAL A 487 6.48 26.35 35.61
C VAL A 487 6.98 27.60 34.90
N THR A 488 7.62 27.39 33.75
CA THR A 488 7.95 28.42 32.76
C THR A 488 7.26 28.09 31.43
N ALA A 489 7.09 29.07 30.54
CA ALA A 489 6.79 28.75 29.14
C ALA A 489 7.98 27.99 28.51
N ARG A 490 7.71 27.12 27.53
CA ARG A 490 8.76 26.49 26.69
C ARG A 490 9.37 27.47 25.68
N ASP A 491 8.64 28.55 25.37
CA ASP A 491 9.08 29.69 24.56
C ASP A 491 8.29 30.94 24.98
N GLN A 492 7.08 31.12 24.44
CA GLN A 492 6.10 32.09 24.94
C GLN A 492 4.70 31.49 24.84
N VAL A 493 3.85 31.72 25.85
CA VAL A 493 2.46 31.24 25.87
C VAL A 493 1.49 32.35 26.24
N ASN A 494 0.36 32.40 25.52
CA ASN A 494 -0.76 33.28 25.82
C ASN A 494 -1.46 32.86 27.11
N LEU A 495 -1.53 33.77 28.08
CA LEU A 495 -2.29 33.64 29.32
C LEU A 495 -3.73 34.10 29.06
N ARG A 496 -4.73 33.29 29.44
CA ARG A 496 -6.15 33.56 29.19
C ARG A 496 -6.96 33.67 30.48
N ASP A 497 -8.09 34.38 30.42
CA ASP A 497 -9.06 34.49 31.51
C ASP A 497 -9.85 33.18 31.75
N GLN A 498 -9.98 32.33 30.73
CA GLN A 498 -10.57 31.00 30.80
C GLN A 498 -9.76 29.97 29.97
N PRO A 499 -9.84 28.67 30.32
CA PRO A 499 -9.10 27.60 29.63
C PRO A 499 -9.78 27.20 28.30
N SER A 500 -9.82 28.14 27.36
CA SER A 500 -10.41 27.94 26.03
C SER A 500 -9.71 28.82 24.99
N THR A 501 -9.45 28.27 23.81
CA THR A 501 -8.92 29.02 22.66
C THR A 501 -9.99 29.83 21.94
N GLU A 502 -11.25 29.37 21.97
CA GLU A 502 -12.40 29.95 21.26
C GLU A 502 -13.11 31.03 22.08
N THR A 503 -13.26 30.81 23.38
CA THR A 503 -14.07 31.65 24.29
C THR A 503 -13.28 32.38 25.36
N GLY A 504 -12.09 31.89 25.72
CA GLY A 504 -11.17 32.56 26.66
C GLY A 504 -10.37 33.67 25.98
N LYS A 505 -10.34 34.86 26.55
CA LYS A 505 -9.60 36.01 26.03
C LYS A 505 -8.16 35.99 26.52
N VAL A 506 -7.22 36.39 25.67
CA VAL A 506 -5.83 36.63 26.08
C VAL A 506 -5.77 37.86 26.98
N VAL A 507 -5.23 37.70 28.19
CA VAL A 507 -5.05 38.74 29.21
C VAL A 507 -3.58 39.06 29.48
N GLY A 508 -2.65 38.28 28.92
CA GLY A 508 -1.21 38.52 28.98
C GLY A 508 -0.42 37.41 28.28
N THR A 509 0.90 37.44 28.42
CA THR A 509 1.80 36.38 27.97
C THR A 509 2.78 36.00 29.08
N LEU A 510 3.22 34.74 29.05
CA LEU A 510 4.33 34.24 29.85
C LEU A 510 5.46 33.86 28.89
N SER A 511 6.66 34.39 29.10
CA SER A 511 7.87 34.05 28.33
C SER A 511 8.75 33.05 29.08
N TYR A 512 9.63 32.37 28.35
CA TYR A 512 10.68 31.49 28.89
C TYR A 512 11.55 32.23 29.91
N GLY A 513 11.97 31.52 30.96
CA GLY A 513 12.70 32.07 32.09
C GLY A 513 11.83 32.83 33.11
N GLN A 514 10.56 33.09 32.82
CA GLN A 514 9.61 33.63 33.80
C GLN A 514 8.94 32.46 34.54
N ALA A 515 9.27 32.30 35.82
CA ALA A 515 8.66 31.30 36.70
C ALA A 515 7.32 31.80 37.26
N VAL A 516 6.27 30.98 37.14
CA VAL A 516 4.96 31.20 37.77
C VAL A 516 4.45 29.92 38.42
N VAL A 517 3.54 30.01 39.39
CA VAL A 517 3.03 28.83 40.11
C VAL A 517 1.86 28.24 39.33
N ARG A 518 2.00 26.98 38.89
CA ARG A 518 0.88 26.18 38.42
C ARG A 518 0.09 25.69 39.63
N THR A 519 -1.18 26.09 39.69
CA THR A 519 -2.13 25.81 40.78
C THR A 519 -3.22 24.79 40.39
N GLY A 520 -3.18 24.28 39.16
CA GLY A 520 -4.02 23.15 38.72
C GLY A 520 -3.72 22.68 37.30
N ILE A 521 -4.08 21.43 36.98
CA ILE A 521 -3.99 20.84 35.63
C ILE A 521 -5.32 20.16 35.29
N SER A 522 -5.87 20.43 34.11
CA SER A 522 -6.94 19.62 33.51
C SER A 522 -6.34 18.61 32.52
N GLY A 523 -6.84 17.37 32.51
CA GLY A 523 -6.31 16.31 31.64
C GLY A 523 -4.98 15.69 32.14
N SER A 524 -4.33 14.94 31.27
CA SER A 524 -3.10 14.19 31.55
C SER A 524 -1.90 14.72 30.75
N GLY A 525 -0.78 14.91 31.46
CA GLY A 525 0.46 15.44 30.90
C GLY A 525 0.30 16.78 30.18
N ASP A 526 0.82 16.86 28.96
CA ASP A 526 0.82 18.06 28.12
C ASP A 526 -0.55 18.39 27.49
N THR A 527 -1.50 17.45 27.46
CA THR A 527 -2.62 17.49 26.51
C THR A 527 -3.77 18.45 26.85
N GLY A 528 -3.78 19.04 28.05
CA GLY A 528 -4.85 19.92 28.52
C GLY A 528 -4.40 21.34 28.87
N TRP A 529 -5.08 21.95 29.85
CA TRP A 529 -4.81 23.29 30.35
C TRP A 529 -4.19 23.28 31.75
N SER A 530 -3.27 24.22 31.96
CA SER A 530 -2.70 24.57 33.26
C SER A 530 -3.37 25.84 33.79
N ARG A 531 -3.87 25.78 35.03
CA ARG A 531 -4.29 26.94 35.81
C ARG A 531 -3.05 27.50 36.53
N LEU A 532 -2.79 28.78 36.35
CA LEU A 532 -1.60 29.48 36.87
C LEU A 532 -2.02 30.62 37.80
N ASP A 533 -1.21 30.88 38.82
CA ASP A 533 -1.23 32.14 39.58
C ASP A 533 -0.11 33.05 39.07
N VAL A 534 -0.49 34.25 38.61
CA VAL A 534 0.42 35.29 38.13
C VAL A 534 0.10 36.58 38.87
N ASN A 535 1.00 36.99 39.76
CA ASN A 535 0.85 38.17 40.62
C ASN A 535 -0.43 38.22 41.48
N GLY A 536 -0.98 37.06 41.88
CA GLY A 536 -2.23 36.95 42.65
C GLY A 536 -3.48 36.86 41.77
N GLN A 537 -3.34 36.78 40.44
CA GLN A 537 -4.44 36.59 39.51
C GLN A 537 -4.41 35.18 38.91
N THR A 538 -5.56 34.48 38.97
CA THR A 538 -5.78 33.22 38.26
C THR A 538 -5.88 33.44 36.76
N VAL A 539 -5.08 32.73 35.98
CA VAL A 539 -5.11 32.70 34.51
C VAL A 539 -4.86 31.27 33.99
N TYR A 540 -5.05 31.03 32.69
CA TYR A 540 -4.97 29.70 32.08
C TYR A 540 -4.06 29.68 30.85
N ALA A 541 -3.31 28.60 30.66
CA ALA A 541 -2.42 28.37 29.52
C ALA A 541 -2.44 26.89 29.09
N SER A 542 -2.10 26.59 27.84
CA SER A 542 -1.98 25.20 27.36
C SER A 542 -0.82 24.48 28.04
N SER A 543 -1.05 23.29 28.61
CA SER A 543 -0.02 22.53 29.35
C SER A 543 1.18 22.14 28.46
N ARG A 544 0.94 21.76 27.20
CA ARG A 544 1.97 21.49 26.17
C ARG A 544 2.99 22.62 25.95
N LEU A 545 2.64 23.85 26.30
CA LEU A 545 3.49 25.04 26.10
C LEU A 545 4.25 25.45 27.37
N LEU A 546 4.19 24.63 28.44
CA LEU A 546 4.82 24.87 29.72
C LEU A 546 5.83 23.76 30.07
N ALA A 547 6.91 24.11 30.77
CA ALA A 547 7.88 23.17 31.33
C ALA A 547 7.88 23.25 32.86
N THR A 548 8.00 22.10 33.52
CA THR A 548 8.15 21.95 34.98
C THR A 548 9.62 21.94 35.42
N SER A 549 10.55 21.72 34.49
CA SER A 549 11.98 21.89 34.73
C SER A 549 12.41 23.31 34.37
N MET A 550 13.05 24.01 35.32
CA MET A 550 13.75 25.27 35.04
C MET A 550 15.05 25.03 34.25
N ASP A 551 15.58 23.81 34.28
CA ASP A 551 16.68 23.33 33.45
C ASP A 551 16.20 22.80 32.08
N TYR A 552 14.99 23.18 31.64
CA TYR A 552 14.55 22.93 30.26
C TYR A 552 15.45 23.68 29.29
N LYS A 553 16.43 22.95 28.75
CA LYS A 553 17.28 23.42 27.66
C LYS A 553 16.41 23.52 26.41
N GLU A 554 16.26 24.75 25.94
CA GLU A 554 15.70 25.13 24.66
C GLU A 554 16.20 24.15 23.57
N GLN A 555 15.27 23.51 22.84
CA GLN A 555 15.62 22.99 21.52
C GLN A 555 15.98 24.23 20.70
N GLU A 556 17.27 24.33 20.37
CA GLU A 556 17.92 25.53 19.85
C GLU A 556 17.01 26.25 18.86
N LYS A 557 16.59 27.49 19.18
CA LYS A 557 15.41 28.06 18.56
C LYS A 557 15.72 28.67 17.20
N ILE A 558 14.95 28.20 16.21
CA ILE A 558 14.96 28.72 14.83
C ILE A 558 14.57 30.20 14.86
N THR A 559 15.55 31.06 14.57
CA THR A 559 15.47 32.52 14.67
C THR A 559 16.18 33.17 13.48
N ALA A 560 16.01 34.48 13.28
CA ALA A 560 16.73 35.19 12.21
C ALA A 560 18.27 35.14 12.38
N ASP A 561 18.76 35.11 13.63
CA ASP A 561 20.19 35.05 13.95
C ASP A 561 20.75 33.62 14.01
N ASN A 562 19.91 32.61 14.27
CA ASN A 562 20.25 31.19 14.12
C ASN A 562 19.12 30.45 13.35
N PRO A 563 19.16 30.44 12.00
CA PRO A 563 18.07 29.90 11.18
C PRO A 563 18.07 28.37 11.06
N GLU A 564 19.20 27.73 11.38
CA GLU A 564 19.38 26.27 11.23
C GLU A 564 19.51 25.55 12.59
N ALA A 565 19.05 26.24 13.63
CA ALA A 565 19.15 25.86 15.02
C ALA A 565 18.60 24.45 15.28
N GLY A 566 19.47 23.58 15.81
CA GLY A 566 19.14 22.20 16.14
C GLY A 566 18.63 21.35 14.96
N MET A 567 19.07 21.60 13.71
CA MET A 567 18.73 20.83 12.50
C MET A 567 19.98 20.39 11.74
N HIS A 568 19.93 19.23 11.07
CA HIS A 568 21.07 18.65 10.36
C HIS A 568 20.89 18.68 8.83
N PHE A 569 21.18 19.84 8.22
CA PHE A 569 21.14 20.03 6.77
C PHE A 569 22.30 19.33 6.06
N VAL A 570 22.01 18.27 5.31
CA VAL A 570 22.96 17.55 4.44
C VAL A 570 23.07 18.27 3.10
N ALA A 571 24.29 18.60 2.66
CA ALA A 571 24.54 19.32 1.42
C ALA A 571 24.02 18.53 0.19
N ALA A 572 23.22 19.18 -0.65
CA ALA A 572 22.57 18.57 -1.81
C ALA A 572 22.31 19.63 -2.89
N SER A 573 22.86 19.44 -4.09
CA SER A 573 22.69 20.34 -5.23
C SER A 573 21.51 19.93 -6.14
N GLY A 574 21.25 20.73 -7.17
CA GLY A 574 20.26 20.46 -8.22
C GLY A 574 19.18 21.53 -8.32
N THR A 575 18.61 21.70 -9.51
CA THR A 575 17.44 22.57 -9.72
C THR A 575 16.19 21.89 -9.15
N VAL A 576 15.32 22.64 -8.49
CA VAL A 576 14.02 22.17 -8.00
C VAL A 576 12.89 23.12 -8.32
N MET A 577 11.67 22.59 -8.45
CA MET A 577 10.43 23.33 -8.66
C MET A 577 9.33 22.81 -7.73
N ALA A 578 8.16 23.46 -7.72
CA ALA A 578 6.99 22.97 -6.98
C ALA A 578 6.51 21.62 -7.52
N LYS A 579 6.29 20.63 -6.66
CA LYS A 579 5.83 19.28 -7.04
C LYS A 579 4.38 19.28 -7.59
N SER A 580 3.53 20.17 -7.07
CA SER A 580 2.21 20.47 -7.63
C SER A 580 1.73 21.84 -7.12
N GLY A 581 1.02 22.60 -7.96
CA GLY A 581 0.45 23.90 -7.59
C GLY A 581 1.51 24.95 -7.23
N GLU A 582 1.57 25.28 -5.94
CA GLU A 582 2.44 26.32 -5.37
C GLU A 582 3.08 25.82 -4.06
N THR A 583 4.35 26.14 -3.80
CA THR A 583 4.98 25.91 -2.48
C THR A 583 5.58 27.19 -1.90
N ASN A 584 5.38 27.40 -0.59
CA ASN A 584 5.75 28.61 0.11
C ASN A 584 7.26 28.66 0.42
N LEU A 585 7.95 29.66 -0.11
CA LEU A 585 9.34 29.97 0.22
C LEU A 585 9.40 30.83 1.49
N ARG A 586 10.12 30.38 2.50
CA ARG A 586 10.14 30.97 3.84
C ARG A 586 11.52 31.48 4.24
N THR A 587 11.55 32.50 5.11
CA THR A 587 12.80 33.01 5.71
C THR A 587 13.49 31.99 6.62
N LEU A 588 12.72 31.06 7.20
CA LEU A 588 13.20 30.06 8.17
C LEU A 588 12.52 28.70 7.93
N PRO A 589 13.18 27.57 8.24
CA PRO A 589 12.65 26.21 8.11
C PRO A 589 11.66 25.87 9.25
N THR A 590 10.62 26.67 9.38
CA THR A 590 9.50 26.46 10.30
C THR A 590 8.26 27.16 9.74
N THR A 591 7.07 26.66 10.08
CA THR A 591 5.79 27.27 9.66
C THR A 591 5.33 28.40 10.59
N SER A 592 5.91 28.50 11.78
CA SER A 592 5.59 29.47 12.84
C SER A 592 6.42 30.77 12.75
N GLU A 593 5.94 31.84 13.39
CA GLU A 593 6.73 33.06 13.60
C GLU A 593 8.08 32.77 14.28
N PRO A 594 9.18 33.46 13.90
CA PRO A 594 9.26 34.61 12.99
C PRO A 594 9.45 34.23 11.50
N SER A 595 9.06 33.02 11.09
CA SER A 595 9.16 32.57 9.69
C SER A 595 8.10 33.23 8.80
N GLN A 596 8.54 34.11 7.91
CA GLN A 596 7.69 34.79 6.94
C GLN A 596 7.76 34.10 5.59
N VAL A 597 6.63 34.00 4.90
CA VAL A 597 6.59 33.62 3.48
C VAL A 597 7.05 34.83 2.67
N VAL A 598 8.17 34.69 1.96
CA VAL A 598 8.81 35.75 1.16
C VAL A 598 8.63 35.56 -0.34
N GLY A 599 8.07 34.43 -0.74
CA GLY A 599 7.67 34.13 -2.12
C GLY A 599 7.04 32.74 -2.21
N GLN A 600 6.73 32.31 -3.42
CA GLN A 600 6.30 30.96 -3.72
C GLN A 600 7.07 30.47 -4.94
N LEU A 601 7.27 29.16 -5.06
CA LEU A 601 7.51 28.54 -6.36
C LEU A 601 6.15 28.12 -6.91
N THR A 602 5.79 28.63 -8.08
CA THR A 602 4.64 28.16 -8.88
C THR A 602 5.11 27.18 -9.95
N GLY A 603 4.20 26.63 -10.76
CA GLY A 603 4.50 25.58 -11.75
C GLY A 603 5.51 25.89 -12.86
N THR A 604 6.04 27.12 -12.96
CA THR A 604 7.16 27.47 -13.86
C THR A 604 8.39 28.04 -13.14
N ASP A 605 8.33 28.21 -11.82
CA ASP A 605 9.43 28.78 -11.04
C ASP A 605 10.41 27.70 -10.59
N THR A 606 11.70 28.03 -10.60
CA THR A 606 12.76 27.13 -10.12
C THR A 606 13.65 27.80 -9.07
N ALA A 607 14.17 26.99 -8.16
CA ALA A 607 15.20 27.37 -7.19
C ALA A 607 16.38 26.40 -7.27
N GLN A 608 17.55 26.82 -6.80
CA GLN A 608 18.72 25.95 -6.69
C GLN A 608 18.79 25.34 -5.29
N ARG A 609 18.81 24.02 -5.18
CA ARG A 609 18.95 23.29 -3.92
C ARG A 609 20.37 23.46 -3.36
N ILE A 610 20.45 23.70 -2.06
CA ILE A 610 21.72 23.85 -1.32
C ILE A 610 21.91 22.65 -0.38
N ALA A 611 20.86 22.27 0.35
CA ALA A 611 20.87 21.19 1.33
C ALA A 611 19.45 20.68 1.63
N VAL A 612 19.36 19.46 2.17
CA VAL A 612 18.12 18.86 2.67
C VAL A 612 18.34 18.41 4.11
N GLU A 613 17.37 18.67 4.98
CA GLU A 613 17.26 18.08 6.31
C GLU A 613 16.12 17.04 6.27
N PRO A 614 16.41 15.75 6.54
CA PRO A 614 15.43 14.68 6.37
C PRO A 614 14.47 14.54 7.56
N ASP A 615 14.96 14.75 8.79
CA ASP A 615 14.26 14.43 10.04
C ASP A 615 12.99 15.26 10.28
N ARG A 616 12.94 16.48 9.73
CA ARG A 616 11.81 17.43 9.78
C ARG A 616 11.33 17.82 8.39
N GLY A 617 11.94 17.29 7.33
CA GLY A 617 11.47 17.44 5.95
C GLY A 617 11.63 18.84 5.36
N TRP A 618 12.75 19.52 5.61
CA TRP A 618 13.03 20.86 5.05
C TRP A 618 14.14 20.85 4.01
N THR A 619 13.98 21.63 2.95
CA THR A 619 15.00 21.88 1.93
C THR A 619 15.43 23.34 1.98
N LYS A 620 16.75 23.56 1.97
CA LYS A 620 17.42 24.86 1.91
C LYS A 620 17.71 25.20 0.45
N LEU A 621 17.26 26.37 0.00
CA LEU A 621 17.24 26.80 -1.39
C LEU A 621 17.93 28.16 -1.57
N ASN A 622 18.52 28.37 -2.75
CA ASN A 622 18.82 29.70 -3.29
C ASN A 622 17.72 30.04 -4.30
N TYR A 623 16.95 31.10 -4.02
CA TYR A 623 15.96 31.66 -4.93
C TYR A 623 16.24 33.16 -5.10
N ASN A 624 16.40 33.61 -6.35
CA ASN A 624 16.73 35.00 -6.71
C ASN A 624 17.93 35.60 -5.93
N GLY A 625 18.90 34.77 -5.53
CA GLY A 625 20.09 35.19 -4.76
C GLY A 625 19.89 35.25 -3.24
N GLN A 626 18.76 34.80 -2.71
CA GLN A 626 18.46 34.73 -1.28
C GLN A 626 18.38 33.27 -0.82
N THR A 627 18.90 33.00 0.39
CA THR A 627 18.67 31.72 1.08
C THR A 627 17.24 31.70 1.61
N VAL A 628 16.47 30.70 1.21
CA VAL A 628 15.09 30.46 1.67
C VAL A 628 14.85 28.98 1.93
N TYR A 629 13.79 28.65 2.64
CA TYR A 629 13.45 27.28 3.03
C TYR A 629 12.06 26.89 2.53
N ALA A 630 11.90 25.65 2.11
CA ALA A 630 10.62 25.06 1.73
C ALA A 630 10.52 23.62 2.23
N VAL A 631 9.30 23.11 2.40
CA VAL A 631 9.06 21.72 2.83
C VAL A 631 9.40 20.78 1.66
N SER A 632 10.28 19.82 1.91
CA SER A 632 10.86 18.93 0.90
C SER A 632 9.81 18.17 0.09
N ASN A 633 8.71 17.75 0.73
CA ASN A 633 7.65 16.96 0.09
C ASN A 633 6.85 17.74 -0.98
N TYR A 634 6.95 19.08 -1.00
CA TYR A 634 6.34 19.94 -2.02
C TYR A 634 7.32 20.38 -3.11
N LEU A 635 8.53 19.81 -3.14
CA LEU A 635 9.52 20.04 -4.19
C LEU A 635 9.68 18.79 -5.06
N THR A 636 10.02 19.00 -6.32
CA THR A 636 10.57 17.99 -7.22
C THR A 636 11.86 18.50 -7.84
N ALA A 637 12.75 17.58 -8.25
CA ALA A 637 13.89 17.95 -9.09
C ALA A 637 13.40 18.40 -10.47
N VAL A 638 14.18 19.27 -11.11
CA VAL A 638 14.11 19.55 -12.54
C VAL A 638 15.34 18.90 -13.18
N GLU A 639 15.11 18.02 -14.16
CA GLU A 639 16.14 17.34 -14.96
C GLU A 639 16.72 18.25 -16.06
#